data_AF-U5QJN6-F1
#
_entry.id   AF-U5QJN6-F1
#
_cell.length_a   1.000
_cell.length_b   1.000
_cell.length_c   1.000
_cell.angle_alpha   90.00
_cell.angle_beta   90.00
_cell.angle_gamma   90.00
#
_symmetry.space_group_name_H-M   'P 1'
#
loop_
_entity.id
_entity.type
_entity.pdbx_description
1 polymer ?
#
loop_
_entity_poly.entity_id
_entity_poly.type
_entity_poly.pdbx_seq_one_letter_code
_entity_poly.pdbx_strand_id
1 'polypeptide(L)'
;MVFAAQPLDALELARQCFQAGDLDRAALLFAQVLQTQPEQPGALNGLGVVAFQRQEFATAAEWFTRALAVEPASAKVQTNLGNALSALEQLEEALVCYQKAIALDAEFVLAHFNLANLLVRQERFAEATAEYRRTIILQPGFLEPHLRLANVLQDLDRIPEAIAVYRDAIALNPEMAELHNELGDALESQGEWEAAASCYREALRLQPDWAEVHNNLGNVLKEQQQLAEATVSYRRALECNPQLVAALYNLGNVLLNQRQFTEAAAVLRQALALDPNLAAAHGDLGTALTELGQLDAAQEEYQQSLVLDPDCAQTHCNHACLRMLHGELQAGLAESEWRWQTPLFLKNQRDFIQPAWDGTDPVGQRILIRAEQGFGDMIQFVRFASALKALGATVIFEGYAPLLPLLSSCPDIDELVLFGTALPPYDLHAAMMSLPLLLGTTVETIPAPVPYLRAPVRSKLPAELQIALTGEQRLKVGIVWAPGLRFFLDYKRYCPLEHFAPLFAFENIAFFSLYKGERAAELAAYGERITDVGSHCTDFADTAWAIDKLDLVITVDTAVAHLAGAMGKPVWILLPRVPDWRWLLERPDSPWYPTARLFRQPTPEEWTAVLENVAAALQERASQSSQLALLDRQVQAMLEEVAGHLEAGRPEQAAALCQRALALQPQRAEIHNDLGIALMDQGKYQQAEAACRRAIALQPNFAPAHSNLSQVLKELGRLNEAVASCRQAVALQPGWPELHFNLGELLECQANFEAAEASYREGVRLAPNLADGYTSLGFALQEQGKFGEALDCYAQALQLDPEAAQAHFNRATVLLLLAEFKEGWAEFEWRRELPLYSAFARHFSQPRWDGDYQALKGKTLFIQAEGGFGDAIQFVRYAAQLQAAGARVIVECLPALQPLLATCAGIDQLATPGEALPPFDAHALLLSLPGITEARIETIPRDVPYLRAPETCRLPEHLQQSLNGSKSAPRVGIVWSAKQLFYSDHKRYCPLEHFAPLVAFENIAFFSLYKGERAAELAAYGERITDVGSHCADFADTAWAIDKLDLVITVDTAVAHLAGAMGKPVWILLPHVPDWRWLLERPDSPWYPTARLFRQPAPGDWTSVLAQVSGDLQVHF
;
A
#
# COMPACT_ATOMS: atom_id res chain seq x y z
N MET A 1 49.85 94.33 -80.83
CA MET A 1 50.14 94.45 -79.39
C MET A 1 49.99 93.07 -78.79
N VAL A 2 51.09 92.56 -78.24
CA VAL A 2 51.20 91.27 -77.57
C VAL A 2 50.67 91.45 -76.15
N PHE A 3 49.74 90.59 -75.72
CA PHE A 3 49.51 90.31 -74.29
C PHE A 3 49.55 88.80 -74.11
N ALA A 4 50.73 88.33 -73.68
CA ALA A 4 50.89 87.03 -73.06
C ALA A 4 50.20 87.10 -71.70
N ALA A 5 49.05 86.42 -71.56
CA ALA A 5 48.46 86.16 -70.25
C ALA A 5 49.44 85.30 -69.46
N GLN A 6 49.75 85.73 -68.23
CA GLN A 6 50.64 85.00 -67.36
C GLN A 6 50.05 83.62 -67.03
N PRO A 7 50.89 82.57 -66.93
CA PRO A 7 50.42 81.21 -66.62
C PRO A 7 49.80 81.01 -65.21
N LEU A 8 49.71 82.07 -64.39
CA LEU A 8 49.22 82.03 -63.01
C LEU A 8 47.68 82.08 -62.89
N ASP A 9 46.93 82.36 -63.95
CA ASP A 9 45.45 82.53 -63.88
C ASP A 9 44.65 81.28 -64.31
N ALA A 10 45.18 80.48 -65.26
CA ALA A 10 44.46 79.33 -65.83
C ALA A 10 44.36 78.14 -64.86
N LEU A 11 45.39 77.88 -64.05
CA LEU A 11 45.37 76.82 -63.04
C LEU A 11 44.38 77.14 -61.91
N GLU A 12 44.36 78.40 -61.47
CA GLU A 12 43.48 78.83 -60.40
C GLU A 12 42.01 78.84 -60.86
N LEU A 13 41.75 79.28 -62.10
CA LEU A 13 40.44 79.16 -62.73
C LEU A 13 40.01 77.69 -62.85
N ALA A 14 40.92 76.77 -63.20
CA ALA A 14 40.62 75.34 -63.25
C ALA A 14 40.23 74.79 -61.85
N ARG A 15 40.92 75.22 -60.79
CA ARG A 15 40.58 74.87 -59.40
C ARG A 15 39.23 75.45 -58.98
N GLN A 16 38.92 76.68 -59.37
CA GLN A 16 37.62 77.31 -59.10
C GLN A 16 36.48 76.59 -59.81
N CYS A 17 36.64 76.23 -61.09
CA CYS A 17 35.67 75.41 -61.82
C CYS A 17 35.47 74.04 -61.15
N PHE A 18 36.55 73.41 -60.70
CA PHE A 18 36.49 72.15 -59.97
C PHE A 18 35.73 72.31 -58.64
N GLN A 19 36.03 73.34 -57.85
CA GLN A 19 35.33 73.64 -56.60
C GLN A 19 33.85 73.98 -56.83
N ALA A 20 33.50 74.56 -57.98
CA ALA A 20 32.12 74.82 -58.39
C ALA A 20 31.39 73.58 -58.96
N GLY A 21 32.06 72.42 -59.06
CA GLY A 21 31.50 71.17 -59.59
C GLY A 21 31.46 71.06 -61.12
N ASP A 22 31.99 72.04 -61.87
CA ASP A 22 32.08 72.00 -63.33
C ASP A 22 33.32 71.21 -63.77
N LEU A 23 33.20 69.87 -63.71
CA LEU A 23 34.29 68.94 -63.96
C LEU A 23 34.77 68.97 -65.42
N ASP A 24 33.87 69.18 -66.38
CA ASP A 24 34.20 69.27 -67.81
C ASP A 24 35.07 70.47 -68.11
N ARG A 25 34.68 71.63 -67.57
CA ARG A 25 35.46 72.85 -67.74
C ARG A 25 36.77 72.79 -66.97
N ALA A 26 36.77 72.23 -65.76
CA ALA A 26 37.99 72.03 -64.98
C ALA A 26 38.99 71.11 -65.71
N ALA A 27 38.54 69.97 -66.25
CA ALA A 27 39.39 69.06 -67.03
C ALA A 27 40.00 69.75 -68.26
N LEU A 28 39.19 70.50 -69.01
CA LEU A 28 39.65 71.26 -70.17
C LEU A 28 40.72 72.29 -69.80
N LEU A 29 40.51 73.04 -68.72
CA LEU A 29 41.46 74.06 -68.26
C LEU A 29 42.74 73.43 -67.70
N PHE A 30 42.66 72.33 -66.94
CA PHE A 30 43.86 71.61 -66.49
C PHE A 30 44.64 71.03 -67.70
N ALA A 31 43.95 70.48 -68.70
CA ALA A 31 44.60 70.00 -69.93
C ALA A 31 45.25 71.15 -70.72
N GLN A 32 44.63 72.33 -70.80
CA GLN A 32 45.22 73.53 -71.40
C GLN A 32 46.48 74.00 -70.66
N VAL A 33 46.47 73.94 -69.32
CA VAL A 33 47.67 74.22 -68.51
C VAL A 33 48.79 73.25 -68.90
N LEU A 34 48.50 71.95 -69.06
CA LEU A 34 49.50 70.96 -69.48
C LEU A 34 50.00 71.12 -70.92
N GLN A 35 49.21 71.70 -71.84
CA GLN A 35 49.70 72.02 -73.19
C GLN A 35 50.82 73.07 -73.16
N THR A 36 50.77 74.00 -72.21
CA THR A 36 51.79 75.05 -72.05
C THR A 36 52.88 74.67 -71.06
N GLN A 37 52.58 73.82 -70.08
CA GLN A 37 53.49 73.33 -69.05
C GLN A 37 53.24 71.83 -68.81
N PRO A 38 53.84 70.94 -69.61
CA PRO A 38 53.56 69.50 -69.58
C PRO A 38 53.81 68.80 -68.24
N GLU A 39 54.67 69.36 -67.39
CA GLU A 39 55.06 68.83 -66.09
C GLU A 39 54.47 69.63 -64.92
N GLN A 40 53.41 70.41 -65.13
CA GLN A 40 52.83 71.23 -64.07
C GLN A 40 52.12 70.33 -63.01
N PRO A 41 52.63 70.20 -61.76
CA PRO A 41 52.15 69.18 -60.82
C PRO A 41 50.69 69.39 -60.38
N GLY A 42 50.27 70.64 -60.20
CA GLY A 42 48.92 71.01 -59.81
C GLY A 42 47.86 70.66 -60.86
N ALA A 43 48.18 70.73 -62.16
CA ALA A 43 47.32 70.39 -63.26
C ALA A 43 47.28 68.86 -63.50
N LEU A 44 48.41 68.17 -63.33
CA LEU A 44 48.46 66.70 -63.34
C LEU A 44 47.60 66.11 -62.20
N ASN A 45 47.80 66.58 -60.96
CA ASN A 45 46.95 66.18 -59.85
C ASN A 45 45.48 66.61 -60.05
N GLY A 46 45.24 67.80 -60.60
CA GLY A 46 43.90 68.30 -60.92
C GLY A 46 43.13 67.37 -61.89
N LEU A 47 43.77 66.94 -62.98
CA LEU A 47 43.19 65.95 -63.90
C LEU A 47 42.95 64.60 -63.24
N GLY A 48 43.87 64.15 -62.39
CA GLY A 48 43.69 62.92 -61.62
C GLY A 48 42.48 62.99 -60.69
N VAL A 49 42.30 64.09 -59.97
CA VAL A 49 41.12 64.27 -59.08
C VAL A 49 39.82 64.36 -59.90
N VAL A 50 39.82 65.06 -61.03
CA VAL A 50 38.65 65.12 -61.92
C VAL A 50 38.28 63.74 -62.45
N ALA A 51 39.26 62.96 -62.94
CA ALA A 51 39.05 61.59 -63.39
C ALA A 51 38.52 60.70 -62.26
N PHE A 52 39.06 60.85 -61.04
CA PHE A 52 38.58 60.11 -59.87
C PHE A 52 37.11 60.42 -59.54
N GLN A 53 36.70 61.69 -59.57
CA GLN A 53 35.30 62.08 -59.34
C GLN A 53 34.34 61.59 -60.44
N ARG A 54 34.85 61.37 -61.66
CA ARG A 54 34.10 60.73 -62.76
C ARG A 54 34.05 59.21 -62.67
N GLN A 55 34.65 58.61 -61.63
CA GLN A 55 34.82 57.17 -61.47
C GLN A 55 35.72 56.53 -62.57
N GLU A 56 36.55 57.34 -63.24
CA GLU A 56 37.56 56.88 -64.21
C GLU A 56 38.86 56.52 -63.48
N PHE A 57 38.81 55.53 -62.58
CA PHE A 57 39.88 55.27 -61.61
C PHE A 57 41.23 54.91 -62.22
N ALA A 58 41.25 54.18 -63.34
CA ALA A 58 42.49 53.85 -64.06
C ALA A 58 43.17 55.11 -64.63
N THR A 59 42.40 55.96 -65.30
CA THR A 59 42.85 57.25 -65.81
C THR A 59 43.34 58.16 -64.68
N ALA A 60 42.63 58.17 -63.54
CA ALA A 60 43.03 58.91 -62.35
C ALA A 60 44.39 58.43 -61.81
N ALA A 61 44.59 57.12 -61.69
CA ALA A 61 45.85 56.53 -61.23
C ALA A 61 47.03 56.87 -62.17
N GLU A 62 46.82 56.87 -63.50
CA GLU A 62 47.83 57.31 -64.46
C GLU A 62 48.23 58.78 -64.25
N TRP A 63 47.25 59.67 -64.10
CA TRP A 63 47.51 61.09 -63.85
C TRP A 63 48.21 61.34 -62.52
N PHE A 64 47.82 60.66 -61.44
CA PHE A 64 48.49 60.76 -60.15
C PHE A 64 49.92 60.19 -60.20
N THR A 65 50.14 59.09 -60.90
CA THR A 65 51.49 58.52 -61.11
C THR A 65 52.39 59.51 -61.85
N ARG A 66 51.86 60.17 -62.89
CA ARG A 66 52.58 61.23 -63.62
C ARG A 66 52.86 62.44 -62.73
N ALA A 67 51.90 62.84 -61.88
CA ALA A 67 52.11 63.92 -60.92
C ALA A 67 53.23 63.58 -59.92
N LEU A 68 53.29 62.35 -59.41
CA LEU A 68 54.35 61.87 -58.51
C LEU A 68 55.72 61.70 -59.18
N ALA A 69 55.77 61.47 -60.50
CA ALA A 69 57.02 61.43 -61.24
C ALA A 69 57.72 62.80 -61.27
N VAL A 70 56.93 63.89 -61.25
CA VAL A 70 57.44 65.27 -61.22
C VAL A 70 57.62 65.78 -59.79
N GLU A 71 56.69 65.43 -58.89
CA GLU A 71 56.70 65.83 -57.48
C GLU A 71 56.63 64.59 -56.56
N PRO A 72 57.76 63.88 -56.35
CA PRO A 72 57.75 62.62 -55.60
C PRO A 72 57.40 62.74 -54.11
N ALA A 73 57.62 63.92 -53.53
CA ALA A 73 57.47 64.20 -52.09
C ALA A 73 56.10 64.81 -51.74
N SER A 74 55.02 64.42 -52.43
CA SER A 74 53.67 64.93 -52.19
C SER A 74 52.76 63.90 -51.51
N ALA A 75 52.58 64.02 -50.19
CA ALA A 75 51.68 63.14 -49.42
C ALA A 75 50.24 63.15 -49.97
N LYS A 76 49.74 64.33 -50.37
CA LYS A 76 48.40 64.50 -50.95
C LYS A 76 48.22 63.68 -52.24
N VAL A 77 49.20 63.72 -53.16
CA VAL A 77 49.11 62.99 -54.43
C VAL A 77 49.30 61.49 -54.20
N GLN A 78 50.16 61.08 -53.26
CA GLN A 78 50.29 59.68 -52.83
C GLN A 78 48.97 59.12 -52.29
N THR A 79 48.26 59.85 -51.42
CA THR A 79 46.94 59.42 -50.91
C THR A 79 45.89 59.38 -52.01
N ASN A 80 45.88 60.34 -52.94
CA ASN A 80 44.96 60.33 -54.08
C ASN A 80 45.21 59.14 -55.02
N LEU A 81 46.48 58.80 -55.29
CA LEU A 81 46.84 57.58 -56.02
C LEU A 81 46.36 56.33 -55.26
N GLY A 82 46.61 56.27 -53.95
CA GLY A 82 46.12 55.19 -53.09
C GLY A 82 44.59 55.01 -53.18
N ASN A 83 43.83 56.10 -53.19
CA ASN A 83 42.37 56.06 -53.34
C ASN A 83 41.95 55.48 -54.70
N ALA A 84 42.60 55.91 -55.79
CA ALA A 84 42.33 55.40 -57.13
C ALA A 84 42.63 53.89 -57.24
N LEU A 85 43.76 53.45 -56.68
CA LEU A 85 44.15 52.04 -56.65
C LEU A 85 43.21 51.19 -55.77
N SER A 86 42.79 51.74 -54.62
CA SER A 86 41.81 51.10 -53.72
C SER A 86 40.44 50.89 -54.38
N ALA A 87 40.02 51.84 -55.24
CA ALA A 87 38.80 51.74 -56.04
C ALA A 87 38.93 50.75 -57.23
N LEU A 88 40.16 50.47 -57.68
CA LEU A 88 40.48 49.45 -58.69
C LEU A 88 40.73 48.05 -58.08
N GLU A 89 40.46 47.88 -56.78
CA GLU A 89 40.75 46.65 -56.02
C GLU A 89 42.25 46.25 -55.97
N GLN A 90 43.15 47.19 -56.27
CA GLN A 90 44.60 47.02 -56.14
C GLN A 90 45.05 47.40 -54.73
N LEU A 91 44.68 46.56 -53.76
CA LEU A 91 44.75 46.89 -52.33
C LEU A 91 46.20 46.99 -51.80
N GLU A 92 47.11 46.14 -52.26
CA GLU A 92 48.51 46.15 -51.80
C GLU A 92 49.26 47.39 -52.30
N GLU A 93 49.03 47.78 -53.55
CA GLU A 93 49.60 49.00 -54.11
C GLU A 93 49.01 50.26 -53.45
N ALA A 94 47.71 50.25 -53.14
CA ALA A 94 47.06 51.31 -52.37
C ALA A 94 47.64 51.43 -50.96
N LEU A 95 47.86 50.30 -50.27
CA LEU A 95 48.47 50.23 -48.95
C LEU A 95 49.85 50.90 -48.94
N VAL A 96 50.70 50.55 -49.91
CA VAL A 96 52.03 51.13 -50.09
C VAL A 96 51.94 52.64 -50.34
N CYS A 97 50.97 53.10 -51.12
CA CYS A 97 50.78 54.53 -51.37
C CYS A 97 50.40 55.30 -50.10
N TYR A 98 49.50 54.75 -49.27
CA TYR A 98 49.13 55.38 -47.99
C TYR A 98 50.30 55.39 -46.98
N GLN A 99 51.06 54.30 -46.88
CA GLN A 99 52.25 54.24 -46.03
C GLN A 99 53.33 55.24 -46.49
N LYS A 100 53.53 55.40 -47.81
CA LYS A 100 54.42 56.44 -48.36
C LYS A 100 53.91 57.84 -48.05
N ALA A 101 52.60 58.09 -48.13
CA ALA A 101 52.02 59.37 -47.77
C ALA A 101 52.29 59.72 -46.29
N ILE A 102 52.10 58.77 -45.39
CA ILE A 102 52.39 58.92 -43.94
C ILE A 102 53.89 59.10 -43.68
N ALA A 103 54.76 58.40 -44.42
CA ALA A 103 56.21 58.56 -44.29
C ALA A 103 56.70 59.95 -44.76
N LEU A 104 56.00 60.57 -45.72
CA LEU A 104 56.28 61.92 -46.19
C LEU A 104 55.72 63.00 -45.25
N ASP A 105 54.55 62.76 -44.67
CA ASP A 105 53.89 63.62 -43.69
C ASP A 105 53.13 62.78 -42.66
N ALA A 106 53.73 62.62 -41.47
CA ALA A 106 53.20 61.79 -40.38
C ALA A 106 51.99 62.42 -39.65
N GLU A 107 51.61 63.65 -40.01
CA GLU A 107 50.42 64.34 -39.50
C GLU A 107 49.30 64.43 -40.56
N PHE A 108 49.49 63.83 -41.74
CA PHE A 108 48.51 63.85 -42.81
C PHE A 108 47.29 62.96 -42.53
N VAL A 109 46.29 63.54 -41.86
CA VAL A 109 45.07 62.89 -41.35
C VAL A 109 44.38 61.97 -42.37
N LEU A 110 44.21 62.42 -43.62
CA LEU A 110 43.50 61.65 -44.65
C LEU A 110 44.24 60.37 -45.08
N ALA A 111 45.59 60.32 -44.99
CA ALA A 111 46.31 59.08 -45.26
C ALA A 111 46.10 58.05 -44.16
N HIS A 112 46.15 58.46 -42.89
CA HIS A 112 45.86 57.57 -41.75
C HIS A 112 44.42 57.04 -41.82
N PHE A 113 43.44 57.91 -42.09
CA PHE A 113 42.03 57.51 -42.20
C PHE A 113 41.79 56.52 -43.36
N ASN A 114 42.33 56.81 -44.55
CA ASN A 114 42.13 55.95 -45.71
C ASN A 114 42.91 54.62 -45.59
N LEU A 115 44.08 54.65 -44.95
CA LEU A 115 44.81 53.43 -44.57
C LEU A 115 43.97 52.57 -43.62
N ALA A 116 43.38 53.17 -42.58
CA ALA A 116 42.52 52.46 -41.65
C ALA A 116 41.33 51.81 -42.36
N ASN A 117 40.61 52.54 -43.23
CA ASN A 117 39.50 52.00 -44.02
C ASN A 117 39.94 50.84 -44.94
N LEU A 118 41.13 50.93 -45.55
CA LEU A 118 41.69 49.87 -46.38
C LEU A 118 42.03 48.63 -45.55
N LEU A 119 42.60 48.82 -44.36
CA LEU A 119 42.93 47.73 -43.43
C LEU A 119 41.67 46.99 -42.95
N VAL A 120 40.56 47.70 -42.71
CA VAL A 120 39.25 47.07 -42.43
C VAL A 120 38.80 46.18 -43.59
N ARG A 121 38.93 46.64 -44.84
CA ARG A 121 38.61 45.82 -46.04
C ARG A 121 39.50 44.58 -46.19
N GLN A 122 40.69 44.60 -45.59
CA GLN A 122 41.60 43.44 -45.52
C GLN A 122 41.41 42.61 -44.25
N GLU A 123 40.39 42.88 -43.42
CA GLU A 123 40.14 42.24 -42.12
C GLU A 123 41.31 42.40 -41.12
N ARG A 124 42.19 43.39 -41.33
CA ARG A 124 43.33 43.72 -40.46
C ARG A 124 42.91 44.69 -39.36
N PHE A 125 41.91 44.28 -38.58
CA PHE A 125 41.23 45.14 -37.61
C PHE A 125 42.16 45.75 -36.55
N ALA A 126 43.12 44.99 -36.02
CA ALA A 126 44.04 45.50 -35.01
C ALA A 126 44.87 46.70 -35.51
N GLU A 127 45.39 46.63 -36.74
CA GLU A 127 46.13 47.72 -37.35
C GLU A 127 45.20 48.88 -37.71
N ALA A 128 44.00 48.59 -38.23
CA ALA A 128 42.99 49.61 -38.51
C ALA A 128 42.63 50.43 -37.26
N THR A 129 42.45 49.80 -36.10
CA THR A 129 42.15 50.52 -34.85
C THR A 129 43.27 51.47 -34.43
N ALA A 130 44.53 51.11 -34.66
CA ALA A 130 45.67 51.98 -34.37
C ALA A 130 45.67 53.22 -35.26
N GLU A 131 45.40 53.03 -36.56
CA GLU A 131 45.33 54.11 -37.55
C GLU A 131 44.11 55.03 -37.36
N TYR A 132 42.94 54.50 -36.98
CA TYR A 132 41.79 55.34 -36.60
C TYR A 132 42.07 56.15 -35.33
N ARG A 133 42.66 55.55 -34.29
CA ARG A 133 43.07 56.28 -33.08
C ARG A 133 44.06 57.39 -33.40
N ARG A 134 45.00 57.12 -34.31
CA ARG A 134 45.95 58.13 -34.78
C ARG A 134 45.23 59.27 -35.51
N THR A 135 44.27 58.95 -36.37
CA THR A 135 43.42 59.93 -37.06
C THR A 135 42.67 60.82 -36.08
N ILE A 136 42.06 60.24 -35.04
CA ILE A 136 41.35 60.96 -33.97
C ILE A 136 42.29 61.86 -33.18
N ILE A 137 43.50 61.41 -32.84
CA ILE A 137 44.49 62.24 -32.14
C ILE A 137 44.90 63.45 -32.98
N LEU A 138 45.11 63.25 -34.29
CA LEU A 138 45.53 64.32 -35.20
C LEU A 138 44.40 65.33 -35.49
N GLN A 139 43.15 64.86 -35.55
CA GLN A 139 41.98 65.71 -35.76
C GLN A 139 40.80 65.25 -34.90
N PRO A 140 40.70 65.69 -33.62
CA PRO A 140 39.69 65.21 -32.68
C PRO A 140 38.24 65.44 -33.12
N GLY A 141 37.97 66.53 -33.86
CA GLY A 141 36.65 66.87 -34.37
C GLY A 141 36.25 66.14 -35.66
N PHE A 142 37.08 65.22 -36.18
CA PHE A 142 36.72 64.41 -37.34
C PHE A 142 35.86 63.22 -36.89
N LEU A 143 34.54 63.31 -37.09
CA LEU A 143 33.57 62.35 -36.58
C LEU A 143 33.69 60.94 -37.18
N GLU A 144 33.85 60.83 -38.49
CA GLU A 144 33.83 59.55 -39.22
C GLU A 144 34.85 58.50 -38.68
N PRO A 145 36.10 58.85 -38.34
CA PRO A 145 37.02 57.93 -37.66
C PRO A 145 36.52 57.35 -36.33
N HIS A 146 35.75 58.12 -35.54
CA HIS A 146 35.21 57.62 -34.27
C HIS A 146 34.16 56.56 -34.52
N LEU A 147 33.21 56.82 -35.43
CA LEU A 147 32.21 55.84 -35.88
C LEU A 147 32.87 54.56 -36.37
N ARG A 148 33.78 54.66 -37.35
CA ARG A 148 34.46 53.48 -37.92
C ARG A 148 35.28 52.72 -36.88
N LEU A 149 35.94 53.43 -35.95
CA LEU A 149 36.67 52.78 -34.86
C LEU A 149 35.73 52.01 -33.93
N ALA A 150 34.60 52.60 -33.55
CA ALA A 150 33.63 51.96 -32.66
C ALA A 150 33.05 50.68 -33.28
N ASN A 151 32.64 50.72 -34.56
CA ASN A 151 32.16 49.53 -35.28
C ASN A 151 33.22 48.42 -35.33
N VAL A 152 34.47 48.75 -35.68
CA VAL A 152 35.57 47.75 -35.70
C VAL A 152 35.87 47.20 -34.30
N LEU A 153 35.71 48.01 -33.25
CA LEU A 153 35.83 47.53 -31.87
C LEU A 153 34.68 46.59 -31.49
N GLN A 154 33.47 46.79 -32.00
CA GLN A 154 32.37 45.83 -31.86
C GLN A 154 32.65 44.51 -32.59
N ASP A 155 33.14 44.57 -33.83
CA ASP A 155 33.54 43.37 -34.59
C ASP A 155 34.65 42.56 -33.89
N LEU A 156 35.49 43.24 -33.11
CA LEU A 156 36.54 42.63 -32.28
C LEU A 156 36.06 42.17 -30.89
N ASP A 157 34.77 42.28 -30.59
CA ASP A 157 34.16 42.00 -29.27
C ASP A 157 34.78 42.85 -28.12
N ARG A 158 35.33 44.02 -28.46
CA ARG A 158 35.90 44.99 -27.51
C ARG A 158 34.84 46.04 -27.14
N ILE A 159 33.66 45.56 -26.76
CA ILE A 159 32.45 46.36 -26.57
C ILE A 159 32.64 47.55 -25.58
N PRO A 160 33.33 47.43 -24.42
CA PRO A 160 33.51 48.56 -23.51
C PRO A 160 34.29 49.73 -24.14
N GLU A 161 35.24 49.42 -25.03
CA GLU A 161 35.99 50.45 -25.76
C GLU A 161 35.15 51.08 -26.86
N ALA A 162 34.30 50.30 -27.54
CA ALA A 162 33.36 50.81 -28.53
C ALA A 162 32.37 51.81 -27.90
N ILE A 163 31.80 51.46 -26.73
CA ILE A 163 30.90 52.34 -25.96
C ILE A 163 31.56 53.68 -25.62
N ALA A 164 32.83 53.66 -25.21
CA ALA A 164 33.57 54.90 -24.92
C ALA A 164 33.73 55.77 -26.18
N VAL A 165 34.09 55.16 -27.32
CA VAL A 165 34.24 55.88 -28.59
C VAL A 165 32.90 56.41 -29.12
N TYR A 166 31.79 55.67 -28.97
CA TYR A 166 30.46 56.17 -29.32
C TYR A 166 30.05 57.38 -28.47
N ARG A 167 30.35 57.37 -27.16
CA ARG A 167 30.11 58.54 -26.30
C ARG A 167 30.91 59.76 -26.74
N ASP A 168 32.16 59.56 -27.13
CA ASP A 168 33.01 60.62 -27.68
C ASP A 168 32.44 61.15 -29.02
N ALA A 169 31.97 60.26 -29.90
CA ALA A 169 31.32 60.64 -31.15
C ALA A 169 30.01 61.42 -30.94
N ILE A 170 29.17 61.01 -29.98
CA ILE A 170 27.95 61.73 -29.60
C ILE A 170 28.28 63.12 -29.04
N ALA A 171 29.35 63.25 -28.26
CA ALA A 171 29.78 64.57 -27.76
C ALA A 171 30.18 65.54 -28.89
N LEU A 172 30.67 65.01 -30.03
CA LEU A 172 30.98 65.81 -31.22
C LEU A 172 29.72 66.16 -32.03
N ASN A 173 28.74 65.25 -32.12
CA ASN A 173 27.47 65.48 -32.83
C ASN A 173 26.28 64.84 -32.11
N PRO A 174 25.64 65.55 -31.16
CA PRO A 174 24.55 64.99 -30.35
C PRO A 174 23.24 64.72 -31.11
N GLU A 175 23.04 65.37 -32.26
CA GLU A 175 21.78 65.33 -33.03
C GLU A 175 21.76 64.22 -34.10
N MET A 176 22.76 63.35 -34.14
CA MET A 176 22.83 62.22 -35.07
C MET A 176 22.17 60.99 -34.43
N ALA A 177 20.97 60.64 -34.91
CA ALA A 177 20.18 59.54 -34.36
C ALA A 177 20.91 58.19 -34.44
N GLU A 178 21.69 57.97 -35.51
CA GLU A 178 22.43 56.75 -35.75
C GLU A 178 23.44 56.46 -34.62
N LEU A 179 24.11 57.49 -34.09
CA LEU A 179 25.06 57.31 -32.99
C LEU A 179 24.41 56.80 -31.70
N HIS A 180 23.20 57.26 -31.41
CA HIS A 180 22.44 56.80 -30.25
C HIS A 180 21.92 55.38 -30.45
N ASN A 181 21.54 54.99 -31.67
CA ASN A 181 21.21 53.59 -31.97
C ASN A 181 22.41 52.67 -31.76
N GLU A 182 23.54 52.96 -32.39
CA GLU A 182 24.75 52.10 -32.32
C GLU A 182 25.30 51.98 -30.88
N LEU A 183 25.22 53.07 -30.10
CA LEU A 183 25.52 53.02 -28.66
C LEU A 183 24.51 52.14 -27.90
N GLY A 184 23.23 52.22 -28.25
CA GLY A 184 22.18 51.36 -27.70
C GLY A 184 22.46 49.89 -27.96
N ASP A 185 22.77 49.52 -29.20
CA ASP A 185 23.09 48.14 -29.61
C ASP A 185 24.32 47.62 -28.84
N ALA A 186 25.36 48.45 -28.69
CA ALA A 186 26.54 48.11 -27.89
C ALA A 186 26.21 47.89 -26.40
N LEU A 187 25.37 48.73 -25.80
CA LEU A 187 24.96 48.62 -24.39
C LEU A 187 24.04 47.41 -24.17
N GLU A 188 23.17 47.09 -25.12
CA GLU A 188 22.31 45.90 -25.08
C GLU A 188 23.16 44.62 -25.04
N SER A 189 24.20 44.53 -25.87
CA SER A 189 25.10 43.36 -25.90
C SER A 189 25.85 43.13 -24.57
N GLN A 190 26.02 44.18 -23.75
CA GLN A 190 26.59 44.10 -22.39
C GLN A 190 25.56 43.81 -21.29
N GLY A 191 24.27 43.73 -21.65
CA GLY A 191 23.18 43.60 -20.68
C GLY A 191 22.87 44.90 -19.92
N GLU A 192 23.37 46.06 -20.36
CA GLU A 192 23.05 47.37 -19.78
C GLU A 192 21.70 47.89 -20.30
N TRP A 193 20.63 47.12 -20.07
CA TRP A 193 19.31 47.31 -20.67
C TRP A 193 18.72 48.70 -20.48
N GLU A 194 18.84 49.29 -19.28
CA GLU A 194 18.24 50.61 -19.02
C GLU A 194 18.96 51.74 -19.76
N ALA A 195 20.28 51.62 -19.89
CA ALA A 195 21.09 52.57 -20.64
C ALA A 195 20.83 52.42 -22.15
N ALA A 196 20.71 51.18 -22.65
CA ALA A 196 20.34 50.90 -24.04
C ALA A 196 18.96 51.49 -24.39
N ALA A 197 17.94 51.23 -23.56
CA ALA A 197 16.60 51.79 -23.75
C ALA A 197 16.60 53.33 -23.79
N SER A 198 17.43 53.97 -22.96
CA SER A 198 17.59 55.43 -22.96
C SER A 198 18.18 55.94 -24.27
N CYS A 199 19.19 55.25 -24.82
CA CYS A 199 19.80 55.61 -26.09
C CYS A 199 18.83 55.43 -27.26
N TYR A 200 18.09 54.31 -27.31
CA TYR A 200 17.06 54.10 -28.34
C TYR A 200 15.94 55.15 -28.27
N ARG A 201 15.48 55.53 -27.06
CA ARG A 201 14.49 56.61 -26.91
C ARG A 201 15.01 57.95 -27.43
N GLU A 202 16.30 58.26 -27.25
CA GLU A 202 16.90 59.48 -27.79
C GLU A 202 17.06 59.42 -29.32
N ALA A 203 17.48 58.28 -29.87
CA ALA A 203 17.49 58.04 -31.32
C ALA A 203 16.09 58.24 -31.93
N LEU A 204 15.04 57.72 -31.28
CA LEU A 204 13.64 57.90 -31.70
C LEU A 204 13.10 59.31 -31.49
N ARG A 205 13.64 60.08 -30.54
CA ARG A 205 13.32 61.51 -30.40
C ARG A 205 13.82 62.30 -31.60
N LEU A 206 15.01 61.96 -32.09
CA LEU A 206 15.64 62.58 -33.26
C LEU A 206 15.01 62.10 -34.57
N GLN A 207 14.67 60.80 -34.66
CA GLN A 207 14.05 60.17 -35.82
C GLN A 207 12.88 59.25 -35.40
N PRO A 208 11.65 59.78 -35.32
CA PRO A 208 10.50 59.03 -34.78
C PRO A 208 10.01 57.84 -35.62
N ASP A 209 10.25 57.86 -36.94
CA ASP A 209 9.75 56.86 -37.89
C ASP A 209 10.81 55.79 -38.24
N TRP A 210 11.65 55.41 -37.27
CA TRP A 210 12.69 54.40 -37.44
C TRP A 210 12.26 53.04 -36.88
N ALA A 211 11.79 52.16 -37.76
CA ALA A 211 11.16 50.89 -37.39
C ALA A 211 12.11 49.95 -36.61
N GLU A 212 13.35 49.82 -37.05
CA GLU A 212 14.37 48.96 -36.43
C GLU A 212 14.68 49.38 -34.99
N VAL A 213 14.75 50.69 -34.72
CA VAL A 213 15.01 51.20 -33.36
C VAL A 213 13.82 50.99 -32.43
N HIS A 214 12.59 51.11 -32.93
CA HIS A 214 11.39 50.73 -32.15
C HIS A 214 11.39 49.23 -31.82
N ASN A 215 11.87 48.38 -32.72
CA ASN A 215 12.04 46.95 -32.46
C ASN A 215 13.14 46.68 -31.41
N ASN A 216 14.30 47.32 -31.51
CA ASN A 216 15.40 47.16 -30.55
C ASN A 216 15.00 47.66 -29.15
N LEU A 217 14.30 48.81 -29.07
CA LEU A 217 13.70 49.27 -27.82
C LEU A 217 12.73 48.24 -27.23
N GLY A 218 11.88 47.63 -28.07
CA GLY A 218 10.98 46.56 -27.65
C GLY A 218 11.71 45.34 -27.07
N ASN A 219 12.82 44.91 -27.69
CA ASN A 219 13.65 43.80 -27.22
C ASN A 219 14.20 44.06 -25.81
N VAL A 220 14.78 45.24 -25.60
CA VAL A 220 15.34 45.63 -24.32
C VAL A 220 14.26 45.76 -23.24
N LEU A 221 13.10 46.34 -23.56
CA LEU A 221 11.97 46.43 -22.62
C LEU A 221 11.44 45.03 -22.23
N LYS A 222 11.47 44.07 -23.16
CA LYS A 222 11.12 42.67 -22.89
C LYS A 222 12.09 42.03 -21.90
N GLU A 223 13.41 42.21 -22.07
CA GLU A 223 14.42 41.70 -21.13
C GLU A 223 14.26 42.32 -19.73
N GLN A 224 13.83 43.59 -19.66
CA GLN A 224 13.47 44.27 -18.40
C GLN A 224 12.12 43.81 -17.79
N GLN A 225 11.43 42.84 -18.40
CA GLN A 225 10.08 42.38 -18.00
C GLN A 225 8.98 43.46 -18.12
N GLN A 226 9.22 44.55 -18.85
CA GLN A 226 8.25 45.60 -19.15
C GLN A 226 7.43 45.22 -20.39
N LEU A 227 6.73 44.09 -20.32
CA LEU A 227 6.09 43.46 -21.47
C LEU A 227 5.08 44.39 -22.18
N ALA A 228 4.29 45.16 -21.43
CA ALA A 228 3.29 46.06 -22.02
C ALA A 228 3.92 47.19 -22.85
N GLU A 229 5.03 47.77 -22.39
CA GLU A 229 5.77 48.81 -23.12
C GLU A 229 6.51 48.22 -24.33
N ALA A 230 7.01 46.99 -24.21
CA ALA A 230 7.58 46.25 -25.34
C ALA A 230 6.53 46.06 -26.45
N THR A 231 5.30 45.62 -26.11
CA THR A 231 4.18 45.50 -27.07
C THR A 231 3.90 46.82 -27.80
N VAL A 232 3.90 47.94 -27.08
CA VAL A 232 3.69 49.27 -27.70
C VAL A 232 4.82 49.59 -28.69
N SER A 233 6.07 49.32 -28.31
CA SER A 233 7.24 49.59 -29.15
C SER A 233 7.23 48.73 -30.42
N TYR A 234 6.96 47.42 -30.32
CA TYR A 234 6.85 46.58 -31.52
C TYR A 234 5.69 46.98 -32.43
N ARG A 235 4.53 47.36 -31.87
CA ARG A 235 3.41 47.88 -32.68
C ARG A 235 3.82 49.15 -33.41
N ARG A 236 4.56 50.05 -32.77
CA ARG A 236 5.07 51.27 -33.40
C ARG A 236 6.08 50.96 -34.51
N ALA A 237 6.95 49.97 -34.32
CA ALA A 237 7.82 49.47 -35.37
C ALA A 237 7.03 49.01 -36.61
N LEU A 238 5.92 48.29 -36.40
CA LEU A 238 5.04 47.80 -37.47
C LEU A 238 4.17 48.89 -38.11
N GLU A 239 3.87 49.99 -37.39
CA GLU A 239 3.27 51.18 -37.99
C GLU A 239 4.22 51.87 -38.96
N CYS A 240 5.53 51.93 -38.63
CA CYS A 240 6.56 52.48 -39.50
C CYS A 240 6.88 51.53 -40.67
N ASN A 241 6.99 50.22 -40.42
CA ASN A 241 7.24 49.20 -41.43
C ASN A 241 6.41 47.92 -41.16
N PRO A 242 5.24 47.75 -41.84
CA PRO A 242 4.37 46.60 -41.63
C PRO A 242 4.96 45.24 -42.04
N GLN A 243 6.06 45.22 -42.80
CA GLN A 243 6.71 44.00 -43.28
C GLN A 243 7.97 43.63 -42.48
N LEU A 244 8.22 44.31 -41.36
CA LEU A 244 9.36 44.02 -40.50
C LEU A 244 9.14 42.68 -39.75
N VAL A 245 9.64 41.59 -40.34
CA VAL A 245 9.48 40.21 -39.82
C VAL A 245 9.94 40.07 -38.37
N ALA A 246 11.08 40.68 -38.02
CA ALA A 246 11.60 40.65 -36.65
C ALA A 246 10.61 41.25 -35.64
N ALA A 247 9.99 42.39 -35.96
CA ALA A 247 9.00 43.02 -35.08
C ALA A 247 7.69 42.21 -35.00
N LEU A 248 7.23 41.57 -36.08
CA LEU A 248 6.09 40.66 -36.05
C LEU A 248 6.37 39.45 -35.14
N TYR A 249 7.52 38.80 -35.31
CA TYR A 249 7.92 37.66 -34.49
C TYR A 249 8.03 38.06 -33.00
N ASN A 250 8.76 39.13 -32.70
CA ASN A 250 8.95 39.61 -31.33
C ASN A 250 7.63 40.04 -30.67
N LEU A 251 6.72 40.66 -31.43
CA LEU A 251 5.36 40.96 -30.98
C LEU A 251 4.58 39.67 -30.68
N GLY A 252 4.64 38.68 -31.56
CA GLY A 252 4.03 37.36 -31.33
C GLY A 252 4.53 36.70 -30.03
N ASN A 253 5.84 36.69 -29.83
CA ASN A 253 6.48 36.14 -28.64
C ASN A 253 6.09 36.88 -27.35
N VAL A 254 6.05 38.22 -27.35
CA VAL A 254 5.64 38.98 -26.15
C VAL A 254 4.15 38.82 -25.86
N LEU A 255 3.30 38.69 -26.90
CA LEU A 255 1.87 38.43 -26.75
C LEU A 255 1.61 37.04 -26.15
N LEU A 256 2.42 36.03 -26.49
CA LEU A 256 2.40 34.73 -25.81
C LEU A 256 2.69 34.89 -24.31
N ASN A 257 3.72 35.66 -23.95
CA ASN A 257 4.05 35.92 -22.55
C ASN A 257 2.94 36.68 -21.80
N GLN A 258 2.19 37.53 -22.49
CA GLN A 258 1.00 38.22 -21.97
C GLN A 258 -0.28 37.38 -22.04
N ARG A 259 -0.20 36.14 -22.56
CA ARG A 259 -1.33 35.20 -22.71
C ARG A 259 -2.42 35.68 -23.67
N GLN A 260 -2.07 36.55 -24.60
CA GLN A 260 -2.95 37.03 -25.65
C GLN A 260 -2.88 36.11 -26.87
N PHE A 261 -3.23 34.83 -26.68
CA PHE A 261 -2.95 33.75 -27.64
C PHE A 261 -3.58 33.95 -29.02
N THR A 262 -4.81 34.47 -29.07
CA THR A 262 -5.49 34.74 -30.35
C THR A 262 -4.75 35.77 -31.18
N GLU A 263 -4.29 36.86 -30.55
CA GLU A 263 -3.53 37.91 -31.23
C GLU A 263 -2.13 37.42 -31.58
N ALA A 264 -1.45 36.72 -30.65
CA ALA A 264 -0.15 36.11 -30.90
C ALA A 264 -0.17 35.21 -32.14
N ALA A 265 -1.15 34.30 -32.24
CA ALA A 265 -1.30 33.41 -33.40
C ALA A 265 -1.56 34.19 -34.71
N ALA A 266 -2.30 35.31 -34.65
CA ALA A 266 -2.55 36.13 -35.84
C ALA A 266 -1.29 36.85 -36.32
N VAL A 267 -0.48 37.40 -35.41
CA VAL A 267 0.76 38.10 -35.74
C VAL A 267 1.85 37.13 -36.19
N LEU A 268 1.99 35.96 -35.54
CA LEU A 268 2.96 34.93 -35.93
C LEU A 268 2.66 34.37 -37.34
N ARG A 269 1.38 34.17 -37.68
CA ARG A 269 1.01 33.81 -39.06
C ARG A 269 1.39 34.88 -40.09
N GLN A 270 1.34 36.17 -39.72
CA GLN A 270 1.81 37.25 -40.60
C GLN A 270 3.33 37.20 -40.77
N ALA A 271 4.09 36.95 -39.70
CA ALA A 271 5.53 36.76 -39.79
C ALA A 271 5.88 35.59 -40.74
N LEU A 272 5.20 34.44 -40.58
CA LEU A 272 5.41 33.25 -41.41
C LEU A 272 4.94 33.41 -42.86
N ALA A 273 3.96 34.29 -43.12
CA ALA A 273 3.56 34.63 -44.49
C ALA A 273 4.63 35.41 -45.25
N LEU A 274 5.48 36.16 -44.53
CA LEU A 274 6.61 36.91 -45.08
C LEU A 274 7.90 36.08 -45.11
N ASP A 275 8.15 35.27 -44.08
CA ASP A 275 9.27 34.34 -44.00
C ASP A 275 8.81 32.95 -43.50
N PRO A 276 8.51 32.02 -44.43
CA PRO A 276 8.09 30.66 -44.08
C PRO A 276 9.19 29.78 -43.46
N ASN A 277 10.45 30.21 -43.43
CA ASN A 277 11.56 29.41 -42.90
C ASN A 277 11.94 29.80 -41.47
N LEU A 278 11.16 30.67 -40.82
CA LEU A 278 11.41 31.12 -39.46
C LEU A 278 10.97 30.05 -38.44
N ALA A 279 11.85 29.09 -38.16
CA ALA A 279 11.59 27.95 -37.27
C ALA A 279 11.00 28.36 -35.91
N ALA A 280 11.58 29.38 -35.26
CA ALA A 280 11.13 29.86 -33.96
C ALA A 280 9.67 30.38 -33.99
N ALA A 281 9.23 31.00 -35.09
CA ALA A 281 7.86 31.48 -35.24
C ALA A 281 6.85 30.33 -35.41
N HIS A 282 7.23 29.24 -36.09
CA HIS A 282 6.43 28.01 -36.14
C HIS A 282 6.28 27.40 -34.73
N GLY A 283 7.36 27.30 -33.94
CA GLY A 283 7.31 26.78 -32.56
C GLY A 283 6.43 27.63 -31.63
N ASP A 284 6.55 28.96 -31.71
CA ASP A 284 5.73 29.90 -30.95
C ASP A 284 4.26 29.86 -31.39
N LEU A 285 3.99 29.72 -32.70
CA LEU A 285 2.63 29.56 -33.22
C LEU A 285 2.00 28.25 -32.73
N GLY A 286 2.74 27.14 -32.75
CA GLY A 286 2.31 25.87 -32.16
C GLY A 286 1.92 26.02 -30.69
N THR A 287 2.67 26.83 -29.94
CA THR A 287 2.37 27.14 -28.53
C THR A 287 1.06 27.93 -28.40
N ALA A 288 0.88 28.99 -29.20
CA ALA A 288 -0.36 29.76 -29.21
C ALA A 288 -1.58 28.89 -29.57
N LEU A 289 -1.45 28.00 -30.55
CA LEU A 289 -2.52 27.12 -31.02
C LEU A 289 -2.87 26.05 -29.98
N THR A 290 -1.87 25.52 -29.27
CA THR A 290 -2.08 24.59 -28.14
C THR A 290 -2.93 25.26 -27.07
N GLU A 291 -2.61 26.50 -26.71
CA GLU A 291 -3.37 27.29 -25.72
C GLU A 291 -4.81 27.58 -26.15
N LEU A 292 -5.04 27.78 -27.45
CA LEU A 292 -6.36 27.96 -28.05
C LEU A 292 -7.14 26.64 -28.21
N GLY A 293 -6.54 25.49 -27.90
CA GLY A 293 -7.13 24.16 -28.10
C GLY A 293 -7.22 23.72 -29.57
N GLN A 294 -6.49 24.39 -30.47
CA GLN A 294 -6.37 24.04 -31.90
C GLN A 294 -5.22 23.04 -32.09
N LEU A 295 -5.39 21.83 -31.54
CA LEU A 295 -4.30 20.90 -31.30
C LEU A 295 -3.70 20.28 -32.57
N ASP A 296 -4.54 19.91 -33.54
CA ASP A 296 -4.05 19.36 -34.82
C ASP A 296 -3.17 20.38 -35.56
N ALA A 297 -3.63 21.64 -35.62
CA ALA A 297 -2.85 22.72 -36.21
C ALA A 297 -1.57 22.99 -35.41
N ALA A 298 -1.61 22.95 -34.07
CA ALA A 298 -0.42 23.10 -33.25
C ALA A 298 0.64 22.03 -33.56
N GLN A 299 0.21 20.79 -33.78
CA GLN A 299 1.10 19.68 -34.12
C GLN A 299 1.80 19.91 -35.47
N GLU A 300 1.07 20.36 -36.48
CA GLU A 300 1.64 20.70 -37.80
C GLU A 300 2.73 21.78 -37.67
N GLU A 301 2.47 22.83 -36.89
CA GLU A 301 3.43 23.92 -36.68
C GLU A 301 4.68 23.48 -35.91
N TYR A 302 4.53 22.65 -34.87
CA TYR A 302 5.69 22.08 -34.18
C TYR A 302 6.53 21.19 -35.09
N GLN A 303 5.91 20.36 -35.92
CA GLN A 303 6.62 19.52 -36.89
C GLN A 303 7.38 20.38 -37.91
N GLN A 304 6.76 21.46 -38.41
CA GLN A 304 7.41 22.36 -39.35
C GLN A 304 8.59 23.10 -38.71
N SER A 305 8.45 23.55 -37.46
CA SER A 305 9.57 24.12 -36.68
C SER A 305 10.75 23.14 -36.59
N LEU A 306 10.49 21.87 -36.25
CA LEU A 306 11.53 20.84 -36.12
C LEU A 306 12.12 20.36 -37.46
N VAL A 307 11.41 20.53 -38.58
CA VAL A 307 11.97 20.31 -39.93
C VAL A 307 12.99 21.40 -40.26
N LEU A 308 12.73 22.63 -39.85
CA LEU A 308 13.58 23.79 -40.13
C LEU A 308 14.76 23.88 -39.15
N ASP A 309 14.54 23.58 -37.88
CA ASP A 309 15.55 23.53 -36.81
C ASP A 309 15.39 22.25 -35.97
N PRO A 310 16.04 21.15 -36.38
CA PRO A 310 15.95 19.87 -35.69
C PRO A 310 16.54 19.84 -34.28
N ASP A 311 17.32 20.84 -33.87
CA ASP A 311 17.98 20.88 -32.57
C ASP A 311 17.26 21.80 -31.56
N CYS A 312 16.07 22.32 -31.93
CA CYS A 312 15.29 23.22 -31.09
C CYS A 312 14.65 22.50 -29.88
N ALA A 313 15.42 22.38 -28.79
CA ALA A 313 15.02 21.70 -27.56
C ALA A 313 13.69 22.17 -26.95
N GLN A 314 13.38 23.48 -27.04
CA GLN A 314 12.12 24.03 -26.54
C GLN A 314 10.92 23.53 -27.35
N THR A 315 11.04 23.49 -28.69
CA THR A 315 9.99 22.98 -29.57
C THR A 315 9.77 21.49 -29.34
N HIS A 316 10.85 20.70 -29.20
CA HIS A 316 10.74 19.28 -28.82
C HIS A 316 9.96 19.07 -27.51
N CYS A 317 10.27 19.85 -26.46
CA CYS A 317 9.56 19.77 -25.19
C CYS A 317 8.07 20.14 -25.31
N ASN A 318 7.74 21.19 -26.08
CA ASN A 318 6.35 21.61 -26.27
C ASN A 318 5.56 20.58 -27.08
N HIS A 319 6.16 20.04 -28.15
CA HIS A 319 5.59 18.98 -28.97
C HIS A 319 5.42 17.68 -28.16
N ALA A 320 6.39 17.31 -27.32
CA ALA A 320 6.30 16.19 -26.39
C ALA A 320 5.06 16.26 -25.50
N CYS A 321 4.81 17.42 -24.88
CA CYS A 321 3.62 17.66 -24.05
C CYS A 321 2.33 17.47 -24.86
N LEU A 322 2.27 17.99 -26.09
CA LEU A 322 1.11 17.82 -26.96
C LEU A 322 0.87 16.35 -27.31
N ARG A 323 1.92 15.61 -27.70
CA ARG A 323 1.82 14.18 -28.01
C ARG A 323 1.35 13.35 -26.82
N MET A 324 1.91 13.61 -25.64
CA MET A 324 1.46 12.96 -24.41
C MET A 324 0.01 13.31 -24.06
N LEU A 325 -0.43 14.55 -24.32
CA LEU A 325 -1.81 14.99 -24.11
C LEU A 325 -2.82 14.26 -25.02
N HIS A 326 -2.40 13.89 -26.24
CA HIS A 326 -3.15 13.01 -27.15
C HIS A 326 -3.11 11.52 -26.77
N GLY A 327 -2.34 11.15 -25.74
CA GLY A 327 -2.18 9.76 -25.29
C GLY A 327 -1.00 9.01 -25.94
N GLU A 328 -0.21 9.66 -26.80
CA GLU A 328 1.00 9.09 -27.41
C GLU A 328 2.18 9.10 -26.43
N LEU A 329 2.03 8.43 -25.27
CA LEU A 329 2.97 8.55 -24.15
C LEU A 329 4.41 8.18 -24.52
N GLN A 330 4.64 7.04 -25.17
CA GLN A 330 6.00 6.61 -25.52
C GLN A 330 6.74 7.63 -26.38
N ALA A 331 6.06 8.09 -27.43
CA ALA A 331 6.68 8.96 -28.40
C ALA A 331 6.83 10.39 -27.86
N GLY A 332 5.86 10.88 -27.07
CA GLY A 332 5.99 12.15 -26.36
C GLY A 332 7.06 12.12 -25.26
N LEU A 333 7.19 11.02 -24.49
CA LEU A 333 8.24 10.89 -23.47
C LEU A 333 9.64 10.83 -24.10
N ALA A 334 9.80 10.16 -25.25
CA ALA A 334 11.06 10.16 -26.00
C ALA A 334 11.45 11.58 -26.44
N GLU A 335 10.51 12.33 -26.99
CA GLU A 335 10.70 13.74 -27.34
C GLU A 335 11.01 14.61 -26.11
N SER A 336 10.46 14.27 -24.94
CA SER A 336 10.71 15.02 -23.70
C SER A 336 12.14 14.90 -23.16
N GLU A 337 12.97 13.98 -23.66
CA GLU A 337 14.39 13.88 -23.29
C GLU A 337 15.20 15.09 -23.80
N TRP A 338 14.72 15.83 -24.79
CA TRP A 338 15.32 17.10 -25.21
C TRP A 338 15.33 18.16 -24.11
N ARG A 339 14.58 17.97 -23.00
CA ARG A 339 14.62 18.84 -21.83
C ARG A 339 16.03 19.03 -21.28
N TRP A 340 16.91 18.03 -21.41
CA TRP A 340 18.32 18.11 -20.96
C TRP A 340 19.13 19.17 -21.71
N GLN A 341 18.68 19.59 -22.90
CA GLN A 341 19.32 20.63 -23.71
C GLN A 341 18.69 22.01 -23.51
N THR A 342 17.64 22.11 -22.69
CA THR A 342 17.02 23.41 -22.38
C THR A 342 17.84 24.18 -21.33
N PRO A 343 17.85 25.52 -21.36
CA PRO A 343 18.63 26.34 -20.42
C PRO A 343 18.35 26.03 -18.93
N LEU A 344 17.11 25.67 -18.61
CA LEU A 344 16.68 25.36 -17.24
C LEU A 344 17.41 24.15 -16.66
N PHE A 345 17.62 23.10 -17.47
CA PHE A 345 18.27 21.86 -17.03
C PHE A 345 19.78 21.91 -17.15
N LEU A 346 20.32 22.57 -18.18
CA LEU A 346 21.76 22.77 -18.34
C LEU A 346 22.38 23.48 -17.12
N LYS A 347 21.69 24.49 -16.57
CA LYS A 347 22.18 25.24 -15.40
C LYS A 347 22.19 24.45 -14.10
N ASN A 348 21.34 23.43 -13.98
CA ASN A 348 21.11 22.67 -12.74
C ASN A 348 21.62 21.23 -12.83
N GLN A 349 22.44 20.92 -13.85
CA GLN A 349 22.93 19.57 -14.07
C GLN A 349 23.95 19.17 -12.99
N ARG A 350 23.67 18.07 -12.29
CA ARG A 350 24.58 17.43 -11.35
C ARG A 350 25.36 16.32 -12.08
N ASP A 351 26.66 16.25 -11.86
CA ASP A 351 27.48 15.16 -12.37
C ASP A 351 27.25 13.88 -11.54
N PHE A 352 27.06 12.76 -12.24
CA PHE A 352 26.93 11.43 -11.67
C PHE A 352 28.12 10.58 -12.14
N ILE A 353 28.72 9.83 -11.22
CA ILE A 353 29.96 9.07 -11.48
C ILE A 353 29.66 7.78 -12.23
N GLN A 354 28.54 7.16 -11.90
CA GLN A 354 28.06 5.91 -12.49
C GLN A 354 27.19 6.18 -13.72
N PRO A 355 27.02 5.20 -14.63
CA PRO A 355 26.27 5.41 -15.85
C PRO A 355 24.75 5.57 -15.63
N ALA A 356 24.11 6.27 -16.57
CA ALA A 356 22.66 6.34 -16.65
C ALA A 356 22.10 4.97 -17.03
N TRP A 357 20.99 4.57 -16.41
CA TRP A 357 20.26 3.38 -16.78
C TRP A 357 19.52 3.61 -18.10
N ASP A 358 19.70 2.68 -19.04
CA ASP A 358 19.21 2.73 -20.41
C ASP A 358 18.03 1.77 -20.67
N GLY A 359 17.49 1.15 -19.61
CA GLY A 359 16.42 0.15 -19.70
C GLY A 359 16.92 -1.31 -19.74
N THR A 360 18.24 -1.54 -19.65
CA THR A 360 18.83 -2.88 -19.52
C THR A 360 18.38 -3.62 -18.24
N ASP A 361 18.49 -4.95 -18.23
CA ASP A 361 18.06 -5.78 -17.09
C ASP A 361 18.75 -5.37 -15.78
N PRO A 362 18.01 -4.87 -14.77
CA PRO A 362 18.59 -4.32 -13.56
C PRO A 362 18.72 -5.34 -12.42
N VAL A 363 18.54 -6.65 -12.67
CA VAL A 363 18.61 -7.69 -11.61
C VAL A 363 19.91 -7.57 -10.80
N GLY A 364 19.77 -7.37 -9.49
CA GLY A 364 20.87 -7.25 -8.55
C GLY A 364 21.62 -5.91 -8.58
N GLN A 365 21.24 -4.97 -9.45
CA GLN A 365 21.82 -3.63 -9.51
C GLN A 365 21.15 -2.69 -8.50
N ARG A 366 21.92 -1.73 -7.98
CA ARG A 366 21.44 -0.62 -7.17
C ARG A 366 21.17 0.59 -8.07
N ILE A 367 19.91 0.95 -8.23
CA ILE A 367 19.49 2.06 -9.09
C ILE A 367 19.12 3.28 -8.24
N LEU A 368 19.81 4.39 -8.49
CA LEU A 368 19.45 5.71 -7.97
C LEU A 368 18.40 6.38 -8.86
N ILE A 369 17.19 6.56 -8.34
CA ILE A 369 16.17 7.43 -8.94
C ILE A 369 16.44 8.86 -8.48
N ARG A 370 16.81 9.72 -9.41
CA ARG A 370 17.25 11.10 -9.18
C ARG A 370 16.06 12.06 -9.09
N ALA A 371 16.10 13.00 -8.15
CA ALA A 371 15.14 14.10 -8.10
C ALA A 371 15.39 15.09 -9.25
N GLU A 372 14.34 15.59 -9.89
CA GLU A 372 14.44 16.49 -11.05
C GLU A 372 13.42 17.64 -10.99
N GLN A 373 12.15 17.33 -10.71
CA GLN A 373 11.00 18.24 -10.89
C GLN A 373 10.33 18.64 -9.56
N GLY A 374 9.09 19.14 -9.62
CA GLY A 374 8.33 19.59 -8.44
C GLY A 374 7.80 18.45 -7.56
N PHE A 375 7.13 18.83 -6.48
CA PHE A 375 6.60 17.86 -5.51
C PHE A 375 5.52 16.94 -6.08
N GLY A 376 4.65 17.45 -6.95
CA GLY A 376 3.59 16.65 -7.59
C GLY A 376 4.16 15.54 -8.46
N ASP A 377 5.17 15.86 -9.26
CA ASP A 377 5.88 14.89 -10.10
C ASP A 377 6.54 13.81 -9.24
N MET A 378 7.19 14.20 -8.15
CA MET A 378 7.82 13.24 -7.24
C MET A 378 6.81 12.26 -6.64
N ILE A 379 5.65 12.76 -6.20
CA ILE A 379 4.56 11.93 -5.69
C ILE A 379 3.98 11.03 -6.78
N GLN A 380 3.90 11.50 -8.02
CA GLN A 380 3.36 10.69 -9.12
C GLN A 380 4.32 9.58 -9.52
N PHE A 381 5.58 9.90 -9.80
CA PHE A 381 6.53 9.01 -10.45
C PHE A 381 7.30 8.09 -9.49
N VAL A 382 7.25 8.32 -8.17
CA VAL A 382 7.76 7.33 -7.19
C VAL A 382 7.09 5.96 -7.36
N ARG A 383 5.89 5.88 -7.96
CA ARG A 383 5.23 4.61 -8.30
C ARG A 383 6.09 3.64 -9.12
N PHE A 384 7.03 4.16 -9.93
CA PHE A 384 7.91 3.34 -10.75
C PHE A 384 9.00 2.63 -9.96
N ALA A 385 9.17 2.96 -8.66
CA ALA A 385 9.97 2.14 -7.74
C ALA A 385 9.49 0.69 -7.73
N SER A 386 8.17 0.46 -7.68
CA SER A 386 7.57 -0.89 -7.72
C SER A 386 7.93 -1.66 -8.99
N ALA A 387 7.94 -0.98 -10.15
CA ALA A 387 8.33 -1.59 -11.42
C ALA A 387 9.80 -2.01 -11.43
N LEU A 388 10.70 -1.18 -10.88
CA LEU A 388 12.13 -1.51 -10.76
C LEU A 388 12.37 -2.64 -9.75
N LYS A 389 11.65 -2.65 -8.62
CA LYS A 389 11.69 -3.75 -7.65
C LYS A 389 11.23 -5.07 -8.28
N ALA A 390 10.18 -5.04 -9.09
CA ALA A 390 9.69 -6.21 -9.81
C ALA A 390 10.72 -6.77 -10.82
N LEU A 391 11.58 -5.90 -11.36
CA LEU A 391 12.72 -6.28 -12.20
C LEU A 391 13.96 -6.71 -11.38
N GLY A 392 13.87 -6.82 -10.06
CA GLY A 392 14.97 -7.30 -9.21
C GLY A 392 16.04 -6.25 -8.87
N ALA A 393 15.76 -4.96 -9.10
CA ALA A 393 16.65 -3.87 -8.69
C ALA A 393 16.55 -3.59 -7.18
N THR A 394 17.62 -3.04 -6.61
CA THR A 394 17.57 -2.32 -5.32
C THR A 394 17.34 -0.84 -5.60
N VAL A 395 16.28 -0.25 -5.06
CA VAL A 395 15.83 1.11 -5.39
C VAL A 395 16.30 2.11 -4.34
N ILE A 396 17.13 3.06 -4.76
CA ILE A 396 17.54 4.22 -3.97
C ILE A 396 16.79 5.43 -4.52
N PHE A 397 16.03 6.14 -3.70
CA PHE A 397 15.24 7.27 -4.14
C PHE A 397 15.74 8.58 -3.52
N GLU A 398 16.12 9.53 -4.36
CA GLU A 398 16.48 10.89 -3.92
C GLU A 398 15.22 11.77 -3.82
N GLY A 399 14.98 12.37 -2.65
CA GLY A 399 13.80 13.16 -2.37
C GLY A 399 14.09 14.51 -1.71
N TYR A 400 13.18 15.46 -1.87
CA TYR A 400 13.26 16.76 -1.18
C TYR A 400 12.78 16.67 0.27
N ALA A 401 13.35 17.51 1.14
CA ALA A 401 13.07 17.48 2.59
C ALA A 401 11.56 17.46 2.96
N PRO A 402 10.67 18.27 2.34
CA PRO A 402 9.23 18.24 2.69
C PRO A 402 8.50 16.94 2.33
N LEU A 403 9.07 16.10 1.46
CA LEU A 403 8.49 14.84 1.01
C LEU A 403 9.11 13.61 1.69
N LEU A 404 10.33 13.70 2.23
CA LEU A 404 11.02 12.55 2.83
C LEU A 404 10.16 11.77 3.85
N PRO A 405 9.46 12.41 4.82
CA PRO A 405 8.64 11.67 5.78
C PRO A 405 7.46 10.93 5.14
N LEU A 406 6.95 11.41 4.01
CA LEU A 406 5.89 10.74 3.25
C LEU A 406 6.46 9.60 2.40
N LEU A 407 7.57 9.85 1.70
CA LEU A 407 8.20 8.87 0.81
C LEU A 407 8.67 7.62 1.58
N SER A 408 9.03 7.74 2.85
CA SER A 408 9.35 6.58 3.71
C SER A 408 8.18 5.62 3.93
N SER A 409 6.96 5.99 3.54
CA SER A 409 5.81 5.08 3.55
C SER A 409 5.71 4.20 2.31
N CYS A 410 6.50 4.48 1.27
CA CYS A 410 6.53 3.69 0.05
C CYS A 410 7.32 2.39 0.29
N PRO A 411 6.69 1.21 0.19
CA PRO A 411 7.34 -0.06 0.52
C PRO A 411 8.43 -0.46 -0.49
N ASP A 412 8.39 0.11 -1.69
CA ASP A 412 9.26 -0.27 -2.81
C ASP A 412 10.55 0.57 -2.89
N ILE A 413 10.82 1.40 -1.89
CA ILE A 413 12.07 2.14 -1.74
C ILE A 413 12.94 1.43 -0.71
N ASP A 414 14.12 0.98 -1.10
CA ASP A 414 15.08 0.33 -0.18
C ASP A 414 15.89 1.36 0.61
N GLU A 415 16.22 2.49 -0.01
CA GLU A 415 17.01 3.55 0.61
C GLU A 415 16.55 4.94 0.14
N LEU A 416 16.37 5.87 1.08
CA LEU A 416 15.89 7.23 0.82
C LEU A 416 16.98 8.25 1.13
N VAL A 417 17.25 9.15 0.19
CA VAL A 417 18.36 10.11 0.28
C VAL A 417 17.83 11.54 0.15
N LEU A 418 18.32 12.44 0.98
CA LEU A 418 17.97 13.86 0.88
C LEU A 418 18.71 14.50 -0.29
N PHE A 419 17.96 15.16 -1.18
CA PHE A 419 18.52 15.92 -2.30
C PHE A 419 19.63 16.88 -1.84
N GLY A 420 20.75 16.89 -2.57
CA GLY A 420 21.91 17.73 -2.28
C GLY A 420 22.85 17.20 -1.19
N THR A 421 22.55 16.03 -0.60
CA THR A 421 23.48 15.35 0.33
C THR A 421 24.38 14.34 -0.39
N ALA A 422 25.33 13.77 0.34
CA ALA A 422 26.20 12.72 -0.17
C ALA A 422 25.38 11.48 -0.54
N LEU A 423 25.58 10.98 -1.77
CA LEU A 423 24.87 9.80 -2.27
C LEU A 423 25.51 8.52 -1.68
N PRO A 424 24.71 7.50 -1.33
CA PRO A 424 25.21 6.18 -1.00
C PRO A 424 25.78 5.48 -2.25
N PRO A 425 26.44 4.31 -2.13
CA PRO A 425 26.85 3.53 -3.28
C PRO A 425 25.65 3.11 -4.15
N TYR A 426 25.74 3.38 -5.46
CA TYR A 426 24.80 2.93 -6.50
C TYR A 426 25.60 2.45 -7.72
N ASP A 427 24.96 1.64 -8.57
CA ASP A 427 25.57 1.07 -9.79
C ASP A 427 25.11 1.82 -11.05
N LEU A 428 23.85 2.26 -11.05
CA LEU A 428 23.18 2.93 -12.15
C LEU A 428 22.30 4.08 -11.63
N HIS A 429 22.02 5.07 -12.46
CA HIS A 429 21.06 6.13 -12.10
C HIS A 429 20.02 6.40 -13.19
N ALA A 430 18.81 6.78 -12.81
CA ALA A 430 17.75 7.18 -13.75
C ALA A 430 17.12 8.49 -13.29
N ALA A 431 16.87 9.42 -14.21
CA ALA A 431 16.01 10.55 -13.91
C ALA A 431 14.57 10.05 -13.74
N MET A 432 13.89 10.51 -12.70
CA MET A 432 12.54 10.05 -12.36
C MET A 432 11.53 10.22 -13.51
N MET A 433 11.61 11.33 -14.26
CA MET A 433 10.71 11.59 -15.39
C MET A 433 11.04 10.75 -16.64
N SER A 434 12.23 10.14 -16.71
CA SER A 434 12.63 9.24 -17.80
C SER A 434 12.20 7.78 -17.55
N LEU A 435 11.86 7.41 -16.32
CA LEU A 435 11.44 6.05 -15.97
C LEU A 435 10.26 5.52 -16.82
N PRO A 436 9.19 6.29 -17.09
CA PRO A 436 8.08 5.79 -17.88
C PRO A 436 8.51 5.45 -19.33
N LEU A 437 9.45 6.22 -19.90
CA LEU A 437 10.04 5.94 -21.21
C LEU A 437 10.84 4.63 -21.16
N LEU A 438 11.81 4.55 -20.25
CA LEU A 438 12.73 3.42 -20.10
C LEU A 438 12.01 2.10 -19.83
N LEU A 439 10.84 2.16 -19.17
CA LEU A 439 9.99 1.01 -18.85
C LEU A 439 8.91 0.71 -19.92
N GLY A 440 8.89 1.43 -21.04
CA GLY A 440 7.92 1.16 -22.11
C GLY A 440 6.46 1.49 -21.74
N THR A 441 6.23 2.48 -20.87
CA THR A 441 4.89 2.84 -20.38
C THR A 441 3.99 3.38 -21.50
N THR A 442 2.80 2.80 -21.65
CA THR A 442 1.67 3.31 -22.45
C THR A 442 0.50 3.66 -21.51
N VAL A 443 -0.58 4.25 -22.04
CA VAL A 443 -1.76 4.59 -21.23
C VAL A 443 -2.34 3.35 -20.53
N GLU A 444 -2.25 2.20 -21.17
CA GLU A 444 -2.75 0.91 -20.70
C GLU A 444 -1.82 0.24 -19.68
N THR A 445 -0.52 0.56 -19.71
CA THR A 445 0.50 -0.08 -18.84
C THR A 445 0.96 0.81 -17.68
N ILE A 446 0.36 2.00 -17.51
CA ILE A 446 0.62 2.84 -16.33
C ILE A 446 0.40 1.98 -15.07
N PRO A 447 1.38 1.93 -14.13
CA PRO A 447 1.20 1.27 -12.85
C PRO A 447 0.22 2.07 -11.99
N ALA A 448 -1.07 1.81 -12.20
CA ALA A 448 -2.21 2.44 -11.55
C ALA A 448 -2.64 1.87 -10.18
N PRO A 449 -2.14 0.71 -9.67
CA PRO A 449 -2.49 0.26 -8.32
C PRO A 449 -2.17 1.30 -7.24
N VAL A 450 -3.15 1.52 -6.36
CA VAL A 450 -3.09 2.43 -5.21
C VAL A 450 -3.62 1.70 -3.97
N PRO A 451 -3.19 2.05 -2.75
CA PRO A 451 -2.21 3.09 -2.42
C PRO A 451 -0.75 2.62 -2.56
N TYR A 452 0.12 3.48 -3.12
CA TYR A 452 1.58 3.31 -3.07
C TYR A 452 2.28 4.30 -2.12
N LEU A 453 1.51 5.23 -1.52
CA LEU A 453 1.90 6.09 -0.41
C LEU A 453 0.84 6.01 0.70
N ARG A 454 1.26 6.09 1.96
CA ARG A 454 0.35 5.99 3.11
C ARG A 454 0.58 7.13 4.10
N ALA A 455 -0.50 7.56 4.73
CA ALA A 455 -0.41 8.52 5.83
C ALA A 455 0.34 7.92 7.03
N PRO A 456 1.11 8.73 7.78
CA PRO A 456 1.69 8.29 9.04
C PRO A 456 0.59 8.00 10.07
N VAL A 457 0.91 7.20 11.10
CA VAL A 457 -0.03 6.91 12.21
C VAL A 457 -0.30 8.16 13.06
N ARG A 458 0.70 9.03 13.21
CA ARG A 458 0.63 10.27 14.02
C ARG A 458 0.85 11.49 13.14
N SER A 459 0.16 12.59 13.45
CA SER A 459 0.34 13.89 12.81
C SER A 459 0.97 14.90 13.76
N LYS A 460 1.67 15.90 13.21
CA LYS A 460 2.15 17.07 13.93
C LYS A 460 1.13 18.22 13.94
N LEU A 461 -0.03 18.04 13.31
CA LEU A 461 -1.10 19.03 13.33
C LEU A 461 -1.56 19.36 14.75
N PRO A 462 -2.00 20.60 15.03
CA PRO A 462 -2.61 20.98 16.29
C PRO A 462 -3.74 20.04 16.74
N ALA A 463 -3.84 19.76 18.03
CA ALA A 463 -4.82 18.82 18.58
C ALA A 463 -6.27 19.21 18.25
N GLU A 464 -6.57 20.51 18.22
CA GLU A 464 -7.88 21.05 17.82
C GLU A 464 -8.28 20.65 16.39
N LEU A 465 -7.34 20.69 15.45
CA LEU A 465 -7.58 20.28 14.05
C LEU A 465 -7.68 18.76 13.92
N GLN A 466 -6.90 18.01 14.70
CA GLN A 466 -7.05 16.55 14.76
C GLN A 466 -8.44 16.17 15.27
N ILE A 467 -8.93 16.83 16.33
CA ILE A 467 -10.28 16.64 16.86
C ILE A 467 -11.33 17.03 15.81
N ALA A 468 -11.18 18.18 15.15
CA ALA A 468 -12.12 18.61 14.12
C ALA A 468 -12.23 17.60 12.96
N LEU A 469 -11.10 17.10 12.44
CA LEU A 469 -11.08 16.13 11.34
C LEU A 469 -11.63 14.75 11.74
N THR A 470 -11.31 14.28 12.94
CA THR A 470 -11.71 12.94 13.42
C THR A 470 -13.13 12.89 14.00
N GLY A 471 -13.60 13.98 14.63
CA GLY A 471 -14.90 14.05 15.29
C GLY A 471 -16.05 14.44 14.37
N GLU A 472 -15.77 15.02 13.21
CA GLU A 472 -16.78 15.45 12.26
C GLU A 472 -17.53 14.26 11.63
N GLN A 473 -18.86 14.37 11.67
CA GLN A 473 -19.83 13.35 11.25
C GLN A 473 -20.44 13.66 9.88
N ARG A 474 -20.36 14.91 9.43
CA ARG A 474 -20.74 15.32 8.07
C ARG A 474 -19.75 14.76 7.05
N LEU A 475 -20.12 14.81 5.78
CA LEU A 475 -19.20 14.47 4.68
C LEU A 475 -18.01 15.44 4.72
N LYS A 476 -16.79 14.93 4.91
CA LYS A 476 -15.56 15.74 5.03
C LYS A 476 -14.90 15.92 3.68
N VAL A 477 -14.81 17.17 3.24
CA VAL A 477 -14.28 17.53 1.91
C VAL A 477 -13.07 18.44 2.06
N GLY A 478 -11.92 17.97 1.59
CA GLY A 478 -10.72 18.79 1.47
C GLY A 478 -10.75 19.61 0.19
N ILE A 479 -10.30 20.87 0.22
CA ILE A 479 -10.19 21.70 -0.98
C ILE A 479 -8.82 22.34 -1.19
N VAL A 480 -8.44 22.50 -2.46
CA VAL A 480 -7.28 23.30 -2.90
C VAL A 480 -7.63 24.00 -4.23
N TRP A 481 -7.63 25.32 -4.26
CA TRP A 481 -8.11 26.09 -5.41
C TRP A 481 -6.99 26.75 -6.23
N ALA A 482 -5.75 26.70 -5.73
CA ALA A 482 -4.60 27.31 -6.37
C ALA A 482 -3.31 26.48 -6.15
N PRO A 483 -2.31 26.55 -7.04
CA PRO A 483 -0.94 26.19 -6.73
C PRO A 483 -0.30 27.27 -5.82
N GLY A 484 0.83 26.94 -5.19
CA GLY A 484 1.66 27.96 -4.54
C GLY A 484 2.32 28.88 -5.59
N LEU A 485 2.46 30.18 -5.26
CA LEU A 485 3.03 31.20 -6.15
C LEU A 485 4.52 30.95 -6.40
N ARG A 486 4.86 30.21 -7.45
CA ARG A 486 6.26 29.94 -7.83
C ARG A 486 6.51 29.91 -9.34
N PHE A 487 5.47 29.93 -10.20
CA PHE A 487 5.67 29.71 -11.64
C PHE A 487 4.80 30.60 -12.56
N PHE A 488 5.32 30.86 -13.76
CA PHE A 488 4.67 31.61 -14.84
C PHE A 488 3.35 30.98 -15.36
N LEU A 489 3.15 29.68 -15.10
CA LEU A 489 2.00 28.88 -15.54
C LEU A 489 0.84 28.79 -14.51
N ASP A 490 0.91 29.53 -13.41
CA ASP A 490 -0.06 29.39 -12.30
C ASP A 490 -1.50 29.78 -12.66
N TYR A 491 -1.72 30.50 -13.77
CA TYR A 491 -3.06 30.94 -14.20
C TYR A 491 -3.98 29.82 -14.65
N LYS A 492 -3.45 28.77 -15.29
CA LYS A 492 -4.25 27.62 -15.74
C LYS A 492 -4.75 26.75 -14.58
N ARG A 493 -4.02 26.76 -13.48
CA ARG A 493 -4.24 25.91 -12.32
C ARG A 493 -4.83 26.69 -11.15
N TYR A 494 -5.29 27.92 -11.39
CA TYR A 494 -5.92 28.77 -10.39
C TYR A 494 -7.41 28.93 -10.70
N CYS A 495 -8.24 28.38 -9.81
CA CYS A 495 -9.66 28.67 -9.76
C CYS A 495 -9.88 29.64 -8.59
N PRO A 496 -10.31 30.89 -8.83
CA PRO A 496 -10.60 31.82 -7.74
C PRO A 496 -11.52 31.22 -6.68
N LEU A 497 -11.20 31.42 -5.40
CA LEU A 497 -11.95 30.81 -4.29
C LEU A 497 -13.42 31.28 -4.25
N GLU A 498 -13.73 32.45 -4.81
CA GLU A 498 -15.09 32.95 -4.98
C GLU A 498 -16.02 31.99 -5.74
N HIS A 499 -15.51 31.24 -6.71
CA HIS A 499 -16.32 30.25 -7.42
C HIS A 499 -16.67 29.03 -6.55
N PHE A 500 -15.93 28.77 -5.47
CA PHE A 500 -16.26 27.71 -4.50
C PHE A 500 -17.34 28.13 -3.51
N ALA A 501 -17.67 29.43 -3.41
CA ALA A 501 -18.62 29.94 -2.43
C ALA A 501 -19.97 29.19 -2.39
N PRO A 502 -20.58 28.78 -3.53
CA PRO A 502 -21.81 27.98 -3.52
C PRO A 502 -21.66 26.62 -2.83
N LEU A 503 -20.48 25.99 -2.87
CA LEU A 503 -20.24 24.70 -2.23
C LEU A 503 -20.31 24.82 -0.69
N PHE A 504 -19.85 25.94 -0.13
CA PHE A 504 -19.86 26.16 1.31
C PHE A 504 -21.26 26.39 1.91
N ALA A 505 -22.31 26.39 1.09
CA ALA A 505 -23.70 26.46 1.55
C ALA A 505 -24.29 25.09 1.94
N PHE A 506 -23.63 23.97 1.61
CA PHE A 506 -24.12 22.63 1.98
C PHE A 506 -23.97 22.37 3.49
N GLU A 507 -25.09 22.31 4.21
CA GLU A 507 -25.09 22.12 5.67
C GLU A 507 -24.60 20.73 6.12
N ASN A 508 -24.79 19.71 5.29
CA ASN A 508 -24.40 18.32 5.56
C ASN A 508 -22.95 17.98 5.14
N ILE A 509 -22.15 19.00 4.80
CA ILE A 509 -20.76 18.86 4.37
C ILE A 509 -19.89 19.75 5.24
N ALA A 510 -18.73 19.25 5.63
CA ALA A 510 -17.69 19.99 6.33
C ALA A 510 -16.49 20.20 5.40
N PHE A 511 -16.11 21.45 5.17
CA PHE A 511 -15.01 21.80 4.28
C PHE A 511 -13.73 22.10 5.04
N PHE A 512 -12.62 21.56 4.53
CA PHE A 512 -11.28 21.74 5.06
C PHE A 512 -10.35 22.24 3.96
N SER A 513 -9.68 23.36 4.14
CA SER A 513 -8.63 23.80 3.22
C SER A 513 -7.36 22.98 3.46
N LEU A 514 -6.83 22.38 2.38
CA LEU A 514 -5.51 21.74 2.38
C LEU A 514 -4.44 22.65 1.75
N TYR A 515 -4.80 23.87 1.36
CA TYR A 515 -3.90 24.81 0.69
C TYR A 515 -2.84 25.35 1.65
N LYS A 516 -1.57 25.36 1.20
CA LYS A 516 -0.45 25.96 1.92
C LYS A 516 0.26 26.96 1.01
N GLY A 517 0.15 28.25 1.33
CA GLY A 517 0.80 29.33 0.58
C GLY A 517 0.18 30.69 0.83
N GLU A 518 0.60 31.70 0.06
CA GLU A 518 0.24 33.11 0.30
C GLU A 518 -1.27 33.40 0.15
N ARG A 519 -1.95 32.68 -0.74
CA ARG A 519 -3.41 32.78 -0.94
C ARG A 519 -4.26 32.25 0.21
N ALA A 520 -3.68 31.67 1.27
CA ALA A 520 -4.46 31.22 2.43
C ALA A 520 -5.27 32.36 3.07
N ALA A 521 -4.82 33.62 2.90
CA ALA A 521 -5.55 34.81 3.32
C ALA A 521 -6.95 34.94 2.67
N GLU A 522 -7.19 34.35 1.49
CA GLU A 522 -8.50 34.34 0.82
C GLU A 522 -9.58 33.60 1.65
N LEU A 523 -9.17 32.66 2.51
CA LEU A 523 -10.08 31.90 3.39
C LEU A 523 -10.79 32.79 4.43
N ALA A 524 -10.18 33.93 4.80
CA ALA A 524 -10.74 34.84 5.80
C ALA A 524 -12.15 35.35 5.44
N ALA A 525 -12.49 35.40 4.15
CA ALA A 525 -13.81 35.80 3.67
C ALA A 525 -14.94 34.80 4.02
N TYR A 526 -14.60 33.56 4.39
CA TYR A 526 -15.58 32.47 4.59
C TYR A 526 -15.77 32.06 6.05
N GLY A 527 -14.93 32.53 6.97
CA GLY A 527 -15.05 32.29 8.41
C GLY A 527 -15.16 30.81 8.76
N GLU A 528 -16.08 30.46 9.65
CA GLU A 528 -16.28 29.07 10.13
C GLU A 528 -16.82 28.08 9.08
N ARG A 529 -17.15 28.54 7.85
CA ARG A 529 -17.65 27.66 6.79
C ARG A 529 -16.58 26.75 6.20
N ILE A 530 -15.31 27.08 6.40
CA ILE A 530 -14.16 26.28 5.98
C ILE A 530 -13.07 26.31 7.05
N THR A 531 -12.55 25.14 7.40
CA THR A 531 -11.48 25.01 8.39
C THR A 531 -10.12 25.02 7.69
N ASP A 532 -9.21 25.92 8.07
CA ASP A 532 -7.86 25.95 7.51
C ASP A 532 -6.96 24.89 8.16
N VAL A 533 -6.62 23.85 7.41
CA VAL A 533 -5.69 22.78 7.84
C VAL A 533 -4.32 22.95 7.18
N GLY A 534 -4.30 23.37 5.92
CA GLY A 534 -3.10 23.46 5.09
C GLY A 534 -2.04 24.42 5.65
N SER A 535 -2.45 25.56 6.21
CA SER A 535 -1.52 26.52 6.84
C SER A 535 -0.77 25.95 8.05
N HIS A 536 -1.31 24.90 8.68
CA HIS A 536 -0.71 24.23 9.84
C HIS A 536 0.12 22.99 9.48
N CYS A 537 0.06 22.53 8.23
CA CYS A 537 0.86 21.38 7.78
C CYS A 537 2.34 21.75 7.72
N THR A 538 3.23 20.99 8.35
CA THR A 538 4.68 21.26 8.31
C THR A 538 5.34 20.65 7.08
N ASP A 539 4.94 19.43 6.72
CA ASP A 539 5.43 18.63 5.60
C ASP A 539 4.27 17.89 4.90
N PHE A 540 4.54 17.12 3.85
CA PHE A 540 3.49 16.37 3.14
C PHE A 540 2.97 15.15 3.91
N ALA A 541 3.64 14.71 4.98
CA ALA A 541 3.11 13.64 5.83
C ALA A 541 1.94 14.17 6.70
N ASP A 542 2.00 15.44 7.13
CA ASP A 542 0.84 16.10 7.75
C ASP A 542 -0.32 16.26 6.77
N THR A 543 -0.04 16.68 5.53
CA THR A 543 -1.07 16.79 4.48
C THR A 543 -1.68 15.42 4.17
N ALA A 544 -0.87 14.36 4.07
CA ALA A 544 -1.35 13.00 3.88
C ALA A 544 -2.22 12.54 5.06
N TRP A 545 -1.82 12.84 6.29
CA TRP A 545 -2.63 12.52 7.47
C TRP A 545 -3.99 13.22 7.44
N ALA A 546 -4.04 14.50 7.08
CA ALA A 546 -5.30 15.22 6.93
C ALA A 546 -6.17 14.59 5.83
N ILE A 547 -5.61 14.34 4.65
CA ILE A 547 -6.27 13.64 3.53
C ILE A 547 -6.82 12.28 3.97
N ASP A 548 -6.12 11.55 4.83
CA ASP A 548 -6.58 10.26 5.32
C ASP A 548 -7.92 10.33 6.08
N LYS A 549 -8.21 11.47 6.72
CA LYS A 549 -9.46 11.70 7.48
C LYS A 549 -10.59 12.30 6.65
N LEU A 550 -10.33 12.62 5.39
CA LEU A 550 -11.31 13.18 4.47
C LEU A 550 -11.99 12.09 3.64
N ASP A 551 -13.25 12.33 3.30
CA ASP A 551 -14.05 11.44 2.44
C ASP A 551 -13.85 11.75 0.95
N LEU A 552 -13.42 12.96 0.64
CA LEU A 552 -13.18 13.47 -0.72
C LEU A 552 -12.19 14.63 -0.68
N VAL A 553 -11.34 14.74 -1.70
CA VAL A 553 -10.53 15.93 -1.98
C VAL A 553 -10.98 16.55 -3.30
N ILE A 554 -11.23 17.86 -3.33
CA ILE A 554 -11.54 18.63 -4.55
C ILE A 554 -10.41 19.62 -4.77
N THR A 555 -9.67 19.49 -5.86
CA THR A 555 -8.44 20.27 -6.05
C THR A 555 -8.24 20.66 -7.50
N VAL A 556 -7.63 21.80 -7.77
CA VAL A 556 -6.96 22.06 -9.06
C VAL A 556 -5.73 21.13 -9.21
N ASP A 557 -5.14 21.08 -10.40
CA ASP A 557 -3.94 20.28 -10.67
C ASP A 557 -2.72 20.72 -9.81
N THR A 558 -2.51 20.04 -8.67
CA THR A 558 -1.44 20.33 -7.70
C THR A 558 -0.86 19.06 -7.10
N ALA A 559 0.20 19.19 -6.30
CA ALA A 559 0.76 18.08 -5.53
C ALA A 559 -0.29 17.38 -4.63
N VAL A 560 -1.33 18.08 -4.17
CA VAL A 560 -2.42 17.48 -3.37
C VAL A 560 -3.29 16.54 -4.21
N ALA A 561 -3.51 16.85 -5.50
CA ALA A 561 -4.21 15.97 -6.42
C ALA A 561 -3.47 14.63 -6.57
N HIS A 562 -2.16 14.71 -6.81
CA HIS A 562 -1.30 13.54 -6.92
C HIS A 562 -1.21 12.76 -5.61
N LEU A 563 -1.17 13.44 -4.45
CA LEU A 563 -1.12 12.80 -3.14
C LEU A 563 -2.40 12.02 -2.82
N ALA A 564 -3.56 12.65 -2.96
CA ALA A 564 -4.83 11.99 -2.72
C ALA A 564 -5.00 10.77 -3.65
N GLY A 565 -4.65 10.92 -4.93
CA GLY A 565 -4.62 9.82 -5.89
C GLY A 565 -3.66 8.70 -5.48
N ALA A 566 -2.42 9.02 -5.09
CA ALA A 566 -1.40 8.05 -4.66
C ALA A 566 -1.80 7.26 -3.41
N MET A 567 -2.59 7.88 -2.53
CA MET A 567 -3.15 7.27 -1.32
C MET A 567 -4.44 6.49 -1.57
N GLY A 568 -4.93 6.41 -2.81
CA GLY A 568 -6.20 5.75 -3.14
C GLY A 568 -7.42 6.45 -2.54
N LYS A 569 -7.32 7.75 -2.26
CA LYS A 569 -8.44 8.56 -1.77
C LYS A 569 -9.26 9.09 -2.94
N PRO A 570 -10.59 9.18 -2.83
CA PRO A 570 -11.42 9.86 -3.81
C PRO A 570 -10.94 11.30 -4.02
N VAL A 571 -10.66 11.67 -5.27
CA VAL A 571 -10.16 13.01 -5.62
C VAL A 571 -10.86 13.54 -6.86
N TRP A 572 -11.36 14.77 -6.80
CA TRP A 572 -11.96 15.47 -7.92
C TRP A 572 -11.03 16.58 -8.36
N ILE A 573 -10.72 16.61 -9.65
CA ILE A 573 -9.66 17.47 -10.18
C ILE A 573 -10.28 18.49 -11.13
N LEU A 574 -10.11 19.77 -10.79
CA LEU A 574 -10.59 20.90 -11.56
C LEU A 574 -9.51 21.30 -12.57
N LEU A 575 -9.86 21.25 -13.85
CA LEU A 575 -8.91 21.37 -14.94
C LEU A 575 -9.30 22.52 -15.89
N PRO A 576 -8.31 23.23 -16.45
CA PRO A 576 -8.55 24.17 -17.53
C PRO A 576 -9.00 23.44 -18.79
N ARG A 577 -9.40 24.20 -19.82
CA ARG A 577 -9.86 23.64 -21.11
C ARG A 577 -8.80 22.73 -21.73
N VAL A 578 -7.55 23.20 -21.78
CA VAL A 578 -6.36 22.44 -22.20
C VAL A 578 -5.51 22.16 -20.96
N PRO A 579 -5.61 20.96 -20.38
CA PRO A 579 -4.91 20.60 -19.13
C PRO A 579 -3.44 20.26 -19.37
N ASP A 580 -2.73 19.97 -18.30
CA ASP A 580 -1.50 19.19 -18.38
C ASP A 580 -1.75 17.80 -18.98
N TRP A 581 -0.75 17.27 -19.71
CA TRP A 581 -0.82 16.03 -20.47
C TRP A 581 -1.22 14.82 -19.62
N ARG A 582 -0.94 14.82 -18.30
CA ARG A 582 -1.29 13.74 -17.38
C ARG A 582 -2.79 13.47 -17.32
N TRP A 583 -3.60 14.47 -17.63
CA TRP A 583 -5.06 14.38 -17.53
C TRP A 583 -5.74 14.03 -18.85
N LEU A 584 -5.06 14.10 -20.00
CA LEU A 584 -5.64 13.90 -21.35
C LEU A 584 -6.83 14.83 -21.65
N LEU A 585 -7.45 14.76 -22.83
CA LEU A 585 -8.47 15.73 -23.27
C LEU A 585 -9.93 15.29 -23.08
N GLU A 586 -10.25 14.02 -23.34
CA GLU A 586 -11.63 13.57 -23.55
C GLU A 586 -12.06 12.45 -22.62
N ARG A 587 -11.80 12.64 -21.32
CA ARG A 587 -12.19 11.65 -20.32
C ARG A 587 -12.55 12.25 -18.96
N PRO A 588 -13.55 11.67 -18.25
CA PRO A 588 -13.97 12.11 -16.92
C PRO A 588 -13.17 11.44 -15.79
N ASP A 589 -12.24 10.55 -16.10
CA ASP A 589 -11.42 9.75 -15.18
C ASP A 589 -9.92 9.91 -15.47
N SER A 590 -9.03 9.39 -14.61
CA SER A 590 -7.57 9.46 -14.80
C SER A 590 -6.96 8.08 -15.05
N PRO A 591 -6.08 7.93 -16.07
CA PRO A 591 -5.32 6.68 -16.22
C PRO A 591 -4.26 6.50 -15.12
N TRP A 592 -3.88 7.58 -14.43
CA TRP A 592 -2.88 7.54 -13.35
C TRP A 592 -3.47 7.23 -11.98
N TYR A 593 -4.74 7.59 -11.77
CA TYR A 593 -5.41 7.51 -10.47
C TYR A 593 -6.84 6.96 -10.63
N PRO A 594 -7.09 5.68 -10.29
CA PRO A 594 -8.40 5.05 -10.44
C PRO A 594 -9.53 5.73 -9.63
N THR A 595 -9.16 6.50 -8.60
CA THR A 595 -10.10 7.21 -7.71
C THR A 595 -10.37 8.65 -8.15
N ALA A 596 -9.76 9.11 -9.25
CA ALA A 596 -9.89 10.48 -9.72
C ALA A 596 -11.10 10.68 -10.63
N ARG A 597 -11.82 11.79 -10.43
CA ARG A 597 -12.84 12.31 -11.36
C ARG A 597 -12.42 13.69 -11.84
N LEU A 598 -12.52 13.93 -13.15
CA LEU A 598 -12.03 15.15 -13.79
C LEU A 598 -13.20 16.07 -14.16
N PHE A 599 -13.07 17.36 -13.84
CA PHE A 599 -14.02 18.42 -14.19
C PHE A 599 -13.28 19.49 -14.99
N ARG A 600 -13.74 19.76 -16.21
CA ARG A 600 -13.01 20.59 -17.18
C ARG A 600 -13.78 21.84 -17.54
N GLN A 601 -13.06 22.94 -17.71
CA GLN A 601 -13.62 24.14 -18.29
C GLN A 601 -14.17 23.86 -19.70
N PRO A 602 -15.41 24.29 -20.02
CA PRO A 602 -15.95 24.19 -21.39
C PRO A 602 -15.25 25.16 -22.34
N THR A 603 -14.91 26.35 -21.86
CA THR A 603 -14.12 27.38 -22.54
C THR A 603 -13.09 27.95 -21.55
N PRO A 604 -11.93 28.45 -22.02
CA PRO A 604 -10.92 29.03 -21.13
C PRO A 604 -11.52 30.04 -20.14
N GLU A 605 -11.06 29.98 -18.89
CA GLU A 605 -11.48 30.84 -17.76
C GLU A 605 -12.91 30.64 -17.23
N GLU A 606 -13.72 29.76 -17.83
CA GLU A 606 -15.11 29.52 -17.41
C GLU A 606 -15.21 28.57 -16.20
N TRP A 607 -14.81 29.04 -15.02
CA TRP A 607 -14.83 28.25 -13.77
C TRP A 607 -16.23 28.05 -13.19
N THR A 608 -17.19 28.94 -13.43
CA THR A 608 -18.56 28.84 -12.89
C THR A 608 -19.22 27.53 -13.29
N ALA A 609 -19.22 27.19 -14.59
CA ALA A 609 -19.78 25.94 -15.07
C ALA A 609 -19.09 24.68 -14.50
N VAL A 610 -17.79 24.77 -14.20
CA VAL A 610 -17.05 23.68 -13.54
C VAL A 610 -17.59 23.46 -12.13
N LEU A 611 -17.74 24.52 -11.35
CA LEU A 611 -18.18 24.44 -9.96
C LEU A 611 -19.67 24.09 -9.82
N GLU A 612 -20.53 24.45 -10.78
CA GLU A 612 -21.91 23.97 -10.85
C GLU A 612 -21.98 22.43 -11.02
N ASN A 613 -21.16 21.88 -11.90
CA ASN A 613 -21.06 20.43 -12.11
C ASN A 613 -20.51 19.72 -10.87
N VAL A 614 -19.51 20.32 -10.21
CA VAL A 614 -18.98 19.83 -8.93
C VAL A 614 -20.06 19.86 -7.85
N ALA A 615 -20.84 20.94 -7.74
CA ALA A 615 -21.91 21.08 -6.76
C ALA A 615 -22.99 20.00 -6.95
N ALA A 616 -23.42 19.75 -8.19
CA ALA A 616 -24.39 18.71 -8.50
C ALA A 616 -23.88 17.31 -8.12
N ALA A 617 -22.63 16.99 -8.48
CA ALA A 617 -21.99 15.73 -8.10
C ALA A 617 -21.83 15.60 -6.58
N LEU A 618 -21.50 16.70 -5.89
CA LEU A 618 -21.29 16.72 -4.45
C LEU A 618 -22.60 16.51 -3.69
N GLN A 619 -23.69 17.13 -4.16
CA GLN A 619 -25.04 16.95 -3.61
C GLN A 619 -25.47 15.47 -3.69
N GLU A 620 -25.24 14.81 -4.82
CA GLU A 620 -25.54 13.39 -4.99
C GLU A 620 -24.76 12.53 -3.99
N ARG A 621 -23.44 12.76 -3.87
CA ARG A 621 -22.57 12.03 -2.92
C ARG A 621 -22.99 12.26 -1.47
N ALA A 622 -23.34 13.50 -1.11
CA ALA A 622 -23.74 13.84 0.25
C ALA A 622 -25.09 13.21 0.60
N SER A 623 -26.04 13.14 -0.34
CA SER A 623 -27.31 12.42 -0.16
C SER A 623 -27.11 10.92 0.07
N GLN A 624 -26.23 10.27 -0.71
CA GLN A 624 -25.89 8.85 -0.53
C GLN A 624 -25.22 8.58 0.82
N SER A 625 -24.26 9.43 1.22
CA SER A 625 -23.55 9.32 2.49
C SER A 625 -24.51 9.44 3.69
N SER A 626 -25.43 10.41 3.64
CA SER A 626 -26.45 10.57 4.69
C SER A 626 -27.37 9.35 4.81
N GLN A 627 -27.74 8.74 3.69
CA GLN A 627 -28.59 7.55 3.68
C GLN A 627 -27.88 6.31 4.26
N LEU A 628 -26.60 6.12 3.93
CA LEU A 628 -25.76 5.06 4.49
C LEU A 628 -25.57 5.23 6.01
N ALA A 629 -25.28 6.44 6.48
CA ALA A 629 -25.12 6.73 7.91
C ALA A 629 -26.42 6.54 8.73
N LEU A 630 -27.59 6.72 8.10
CA LEU A 630 -28.87 6.39 8.72
C LEU A 630 -29.07 4.87 8.83
N LEU A 631 -28.75 4.12 7.77
CA LEU A 631 -28.79 2.66 7.77
C LEU A 631 -27.84 2.05 8.82
N ASP A 632 -26.62 2.55 8.92
CA ASP A 632 -25.63 2.10 9.92
C ASP A 632 -26.16 2.26 11.34
N ARG A 633 -26.69 3.44 11.68
CA ARG A 633 -27.28 3.69 13.00
C ARG A 633 -28.45 2.76 13.30
N GLN A 634 -29.29 2.51 12.29
CA GLN A 634 -30.41 1.59 12.43
C GLN A 634 -29.93 0.16 12.71
N VAL A 635 -28.94 -0.34 11.95
CA VAL A 635 -28.36 -1.68 12.13
C VAL A 635 -27.66 -1.80 13.48
N GLN A 636 -26.93 -0.77 13.92
CA GLN A 636 -26.27 -0.78 15.21
C GLN A 636 -27.26 -0.91 16.38
N ALA A 637 -28.37 -0.16 16.34
CA ALA A 637 -29.43 -0.30 17.34
C ALA A 637 -30.06 -1.71 17.34
N MET A 638 -30.19 -2.35 16.17
CA MET A 638 -30.65 -3.74 16.09
C MET A 638 -29.64 -4.73 16.69
N LEU A 639 -28.34 -4.51 16.52
CA LEU A 639 -27.31 -5.39 17.10
C LEU A 639 -27.27 -5.30 18.62
N GLU A 640 -27.48 -4.11 19.19
CA GLU A 640 -27.63 -3.95 20.66
C GLU A 640 -28.83 -4.73 21.20
N GLU A 641 -29.95 -4.71 20.48
CA GLU A 641 -31.14 -5.49 20.84
C GLU A 641 -30.92 -7.01 20.64
N VAL A 642 -30.16 -7.43 19.62
CA VAL A 642 -29.73 -8.84 19.43
C VAL A 642 -28.96 -9.32 20.65
N ALA A 643 -27.96 -8.55 21.12
CA ALA A 643 -27.17 -8.91 22.29
C ALA A 643 -28.06 -9.10 23.54
N GLY A 644 -29.00 -8.18 23.78
CA GLY A 644 -29.96 -8.30 24.88
C GLY A 644 -30.97 -9.47 24.75
N HIS A 645 -31.20 -9.99 23.54
CA HIS A 645 -31.96 -11.22 23.34
C HIS A 645 -31.13 -12.47 23.61
N LEU A 646 -29.87 -12.50 23.18
CA LEU A 646 -28.95 -13.60 23.46
C LEU A 646 -28.70 -13.76 24.97
N GLU A 647 -28.39 -12.67 25.68
CA GLU A 647 -28.19 -12.69 27.14
C GLU A 647 -29.43 -13.16 27.91
N ALA A 648 -30.62 -12.86 27.40
CA ALA A 648 -31.89 -13.24 28.01
C ALA A 648 -32.35 -14.67 27.63
N GLY A 649 -31.54 -15.45 26.90
CA GLY A 649 -31.89 -16.80 26.47
C GLY A 649 -33.08 -16.84 25.50
N ARG A 650 -33.19 -15.84 24.61
CA ARG A 650 -34.28 -15.67 23.63
C ARG A 650 -33.74 -15.80 22.19
N PRO A 651 -33.25 -16.99 21.78
CA PRO A 651 -32.47 -17.13 20.56
C PRO A 651 -33.33 -17.00 19.29
N GLU A 652 -34.63 -17.27 19.33
CA GLU A 652 -35.53 -17.07 18.18
C GLU A 652 -35.68 -15.59 17.83
N GLN A 653 -35.82 -14.73 18.84
CA GLN A 653 -35.91 -13.28 18.65
C GLN A 653 -34.59 -12.71 18.14
N ALA A 654 -33.46 -13.16 18.70
CA ALA A 654 -32.12 -12.76 18.24
C ALA A 654 -31.91 -13.13 16.76
N ALA A 655 -32.24 -14.36 16.35
CA ALA A 655 -32.09 -14.81 14.97
C ALA A 655 -32.98 -14.02 14.00
N ALA A 656 -34.24 -13.76 14.36
CA ALA A 656 -35.16 -12.98 13.53
C ALA A 656 -34.67 -11.53 13.35
N LEU A 657 -34.10 -10.94 14.40
CA LEU A 657 -33.57 -9.59 14.35
C LEU A 657 -32.27 -9.52 13.54
N CYS A 658 -31.38 -10.51 13.68
CA CYS A 658 -30.21 -10.66 12.81
C CYS A 658 -30.60 -10.75 11.33
N GLN A 659 -31.63 -11.54 10.98
CA GLN A 659 -32.11 -11.64 9.60
C GLN A 659 -32.62 -10.30 9.04
N ARG A 660 -33.28 -9.48 9.87
CA ARG A 660 -33.69 -8.11 9.49
C ARG A 660 -32.48 -7.19 9.30
N ALA A 661 -31.50 -7.28 10.18
CA ALA A 661 -30.25 -6.53 10.07
C ALA A 661 -29.47 -6.92 8.81
N LEU A 662 -29.42 -8.22 8.47
CA LEU A 662 -28.81 -8.72 7.23
C LEU A 662 -29.54 -8.27 5.95
N ALA A 663 -30.86 -8.07 6.00
CA ALA A 663 -31.62 -7.53 4.86
C ALA A 663 -31.22 -6.08 4.55
N LEU A 664 -30.71 -5.35 5.54
CA LEU A 664 -30.21 -3.98 5.38
C LEU A 664 -28.71 -3.96 5.06
N GLN A 665 -27.92 -4.84 5.69
CA GLN A 665 -26.46 -4.91 5.55
C GLN A 665 -25.95 -6.35 5.47
N PRO A 666 -26.03 -6.99 4.29
CA PRO A 666 -25.70 -8.41 4.15
C PRO A 666 -24.19 -8.73 4.28
N GLN A 667 -23.34 -7.70 4.27
CA GLN A 667 -21.88 -7.84 4.27
C GLN A 667 -21.21 -7.53 5.62
N ARG A 668 -21.97 -7.30 6.72
CA ARG A 668 -21.37 -7.11 8.05
C ARG A 668 -21.13 -8.44 8.75
N ALA A 669 -19.87 -8.72 9.08
CA ALA A 669 -19.45 -9.98 9.70
C ALA A 669 -20.06 -10.20 11.10
N GLU A 670 -20.18 -9.15 11.90
CA GLU A 670 -20.78 -9.17 13.26
C GLU A 670 -22.19 -9.78 13.25
N ILE A 671 -23.04 -9.35 12.31
CA ILE A 671 -24.43 -9.83 12.22
C ILE A 671 -24.49 -11.33 11.91
N HIS A 672 -23.59 -11.82 11.04
CA HIS A 672 -23.50 -13.25 10.72
C HIS A 672 -22.96 -14.07 11.90
N ASN A 673 -22.04 -13.51 12.70
CA ASN A 673 -21.56 -14.16 13.91
C ASN A 673 -22.68 -14.30 14.95
N ASP A 674 -23.44 -13.23 15.21
CA ASP A 674 -24.51 -13.23 16.21
C ASP A 674 -25.68 -14.13 15.78
N LEU A 675 -25.96 -14.19 14.47
CA LEU A 675 -26.87 -15.18 13.90
C LEU A 675 -26.36 -16.61 14.14
N GLY A 676 -25.05 -16.84 14.01
CA GLY A 676 -24.41 -18.12 14.33
C GLY A 676 -24.65 -18.56 15.78
N ILE A 677 -24.48 -17.64 16.74
CA ILE A 677 -24.76 -17.88 18.17
C ILE A 677 -26.25 -18.21 18.36
N ALA A 678 -27.15 -17.35 17.86
CA ALA A 678 -28.60 -17.55 18.00
C ALA A 678 -29.09 -18.88 17.41
N LEU A 679 -28.50 -19.33 16.30
CA LEU A 679 -28.83 -20.61 15.67
C LEU A 679 -28.26 -21.81 16.42
N MET A 680 -27.08 -21.65 17.02
CA MET A 680 -26.47 -22.67 17.88
C MET A 680 -27.36 -22.93 19.11
N ASP A 681 -27.84 -21.87 19.76
CA ASP A 681 -28.74 -21.96 20.94
C ASP A 681 -30.10 -22.59 20.60
N GLN A 682 -30.54 -22.53 19.34
CA GLN A 682 -31.73 -23.22 18.83
C GLN A 682 -31.48 -24.70 18.46
N GLY A 683 -30.23 -25.19 18.57
CA GLY A 683 -29.84 -26.52 18.10
C GLY A 683 -29.78 -26.67 16.57
N LYS A 684 -29.76 -25.55 15.82
CA LYS A 684 -29.71 -25.54 14.35
C LYS A 684 -28.27 -25.48 13.84
N TYR A 685 -27.45 -26.46 14.24
CA TYR A 685 -26.00 -26.44 14.05
C TYR A 685 -25.52 -26.27 12.60
N GLN A 686 -26.20 -26.88 11.61
CA GLN A 686 -25.83 -26.71 10.20
C GLN A 686 -26.02 -25.26 9.70
N GLN A 687 -27.05 -24.56 10.17
CA GLN A 687 -27.29 -23.16 9.80
C GLN A 687 -26.34 -22.24 10.55
N ALA A 688 -26.03 -22.55 11.82
CA ALA A 688 -25.03 -21.84 12.60
C ALA A 688 -23.64 -21.91 11.93
N GLU A 689 -23.24 -23.08 11.43
CA GLU A 689 -21.97 -23.25 10.70
C GLU A 689 -21.90 -22.31 9.48
N ALA A 690 -22.97 -22.27 8.68
CA ALA A 690 -23.03 -21.43 7.50
C ALA A 690 -22.90 -19.93 7.86
N ALA A 691 -23.55 -19.50 8.94
CA ALA A 691 -23.48 -18.13 9.43
C ALA A 691 -22.06 -17.78 9.92
N CYS A 692 -21.44 -18.60 10.77
CA CYS A 692 -20.07 -18.37 11.25
C CYS A 692 -19.04 -18.37 10.11
N ARG A 693 -19.15 -19.31 9.15
CA ARG A 693 -18.26 -19.31 7.97
C ARG A 693 -18.46 -18.08 7.09
N ARG A 694 -19.69 -17.56 6.99
CA ARG A 694 -19.94 -16.30 6.28
C ARG A 694 -19.31 -15.11 6.98
N ALA A 695 -19.38 -15.04 8.31
CA ALA A 695 -18.69 -14.03 9.11
C ALA A 695 -17.17 -14.05 8.86
N ILE A 696 -16.56 -15.25 8.87
CA ILE A 696 -15.12 -15.43 8.59
C ILE A 696 -14.77 -15.05 7.14
N ALA A 697 -15.60 -15.39 6.17
CA ALA A 697 -15.36 -15.01 4.77
C ALA A 697 -15.38 -13.48 4.55
N LEU A 698 -16.19 -12.76 5.34
CA LEU A 698 -16.27 -11.30 5.31
C LEU A 698 -15.12 -10.64 6.08
N GLN A 699 -14.74 -11.24 7.20
CA GLN A 699 -13.67 -10.76 8.06
C GLN A 699 -12.81 -11.94 8.56
N PRO A 700 -11.74 -12.32 7.83
CA PRO A 700 -10.93 -13.49 8.14
C PRO A 700 -10.25 -13.45 9.52
N ASN A 701 -10.01 -12.25 10.05
CA ASN A 701 -9.39 -12.01 11.36
C ASN A 701 -10.40 -11.83 12.51
N PHE A 702 -11.64 -12.29 12.35
CA PHE A 702 -12.68 -12.15 13.38
C PHE A 702 -12.66 -13.31 14.39
N ALA A 703 -11.90 -13.15 15.48
CA ALA A 703 -11.66 -14.20 16.47
C ALA A 703 -12.96 -14.80 17.10
N PRO A 704 -13.99 -14.00 17.47
CA PRO A 704 -15.27 -14.55 17.95
C PRO A 704 -15.94 -15.52 16.98
N ALA A 705 -15.91 -15.22 15.67
CA ALA A 705 -16.52 -16.10 14.67
C ALA A 705 -15.78 -17.44 14.53
N HIS A 706 -14.45 -17.44 14.64
CA HIS A 706 -13.65 -18.68 14.69
C HIS A 706 -13.91 -19.49 15.96
N SER A 707 -14.09 -18.83 17.10
CA SER A 707 -14.45 -19.47 18.38
C SER A 707 -15.84 -20.12 18.30
N ASN A 708 -16.85 -19.36 17.87
CA ASN A 708 -18.21 -19.87 17.73
C ASN A 708 -18.31 -20.99 16.69
N LEU A 709 -17.58 -20.87 15.57
CA LEU A 709 -17.48 -21.97 14.60
C LEU A 709 -16.89 -23.23 15.23
N SER A 710 -15.88 -23.11 16.10
CA SER A 710 -15.29 -24.28 16.78
C SER A 710 -16.30 -25.01 17.66
N GLN A 711 -17.16 -24.27 18.37
CA GLN A 711 -18.22 -24.86 19.20
C GLN A 711 -19.30 -25.52 18.35
N VAL A 712 -19.73 -24.89 17.25
CA VAL A 712 -20.69 -25.50 16.33
C VAL A 712 -20.14 -26.78 15.70
N LEU A 713 -18.86 -26.80 15.32
CA LEU A 713 -18.21 -27.97 14.72
C LEU A 713 -18.05 -29.12 15.73
N LYS A 714 -17.86 -28.81 17.02
CA LYS A 714 -17.86 -29.80 18.10
C LYS A 714 -19.21 -30.51 18.20
N GLU A 715 -20.31 -29.76 18.23
CA GLU A 715 -21.68 -30.31 18.26
C GLU A 715 -22.01 -31.14 17.01
N LEU A 716 -21.40 -30.81 15.86
CA LEU A 716 -21.50 -31.61 14.62
C LEU A 716 -20.56 -32.83 14.58
N GLY A 717 -19.75 -33.06 15.62
CA GLY A 717 -18.78 -34.17 15.69
C GLY A 717 -17.54 -34.00 14.82
N ARG A 718 -17.29 -32.81 14.24
CA ARG A 718 -16.16 -32.51 13.35
C ARG A 718 -14.96 -31.97 14.13
N LEU A 719 -14.46 -32.78 15.07
CA LEU A 719 -13.46 -32.36 16.07
C LEU A 719 -12.17 -31.78 15.47
N ASN A 720 -11.64 -32.35 14.38
CA ASN A 720 -10.41 -31.84 13.74
C ASN A 720 -10.57 -30.40 13.23
N GLU A 721 -11.72 -30.09 12.63
CA GLU A 721 -12.01 -28.75 12.13
C GLU A 721 -12.32 -27.80 13.29
N ALA A 722 -12.98 -28.28 14.35
CA ALA A 722 -13.20 -27.51 15.55
C ALA A 722 -11.88 -27.03 16.17
N VAL A 723 -10.92 -27.94 16.36
CA VAL A 723 -9.57 -27.61 16.87
C VAL A 723 -8.86 -26.61 15.95
N ALA A 724 -8.93 -26.80 14.64
CA ALA A 724 -8.30 -25.88 13.69
C ALA A 724 -8.89 -24.47 13.79
N SER A 725 -10.23 -24.36 13.85
CA SER A 725 -10.93 -23.07 14.02
C SER A 725 -10.59 -22.41 15.35
N CYS A 726 -10.58 -23.18 16.45
CA CYS A 726 -10.24 -22.67 17.77
C CYS A 726 -8.79 -22.17 17.85
N ARG A 727 -7.83 -22.88 17.24
CA ARG A 727 -6.43 -22.42 17.12
C ARG A 727 -6.30 -21.09 16.36
N GLN A 728 -7.12 -20.87 15.32
CA GLN A 728 -7.17 -19.57 14.65
C GLN A 728 -7.69 -18.47 15.57
N ALA A 729 -8.75 -18.74 16.35
CA ALA A 729 -9.24 -17.80 17.36
C ALA A 729 -8.14 -17.44 18.38
N VAL A 730 -7.43 -18.44 18.92
CA VAL A 730 -6.30 -18.24 19.86
C VAL A 730 -5.16 -17.44 19.22
N ALA A 731 -4.81 -17.71 17.97
CA ALA A 731 -3.76 -16.98 17.27
C ALA A 731 -4.12 -15.49 17.05
N LEU A 732 -5.40 -15.20 16.79
CA LEU A 732 -5.91 -13.85 16.61
C LEU A 732 -6.00 -13.08 17.95
N GLN A 733 -6.34 -13.77 19.03
CA GLN A 733 -6.52 -13.15 20.35
C GLN A 733 -5.96 -14.03 21.49
N PRO A 734 -4.63 -14.11 21.65
CA PRO A 734 -4.00 -15.03 22.59
C PRO A 734 -4.26 -14.69 24.06
N GLY A 735 -4.68 -13.46 24.36
CA GLY A 735 -4.99 -12.99 25.71
C GLY A 735 -6.43 -13.26 26.19
N TRP A 736 -7.24 -14.03 25.44
CA TRP A 736 -8.62 -14.37 25.82
C TRP A 736 -8.66 -15.77 26.49
N PRO A 737 -8.79 -15.87 27.83
CA PRO A 737 -8.68 -17.14 28.56
C PRO A 737 -9.63 -18.24 28.05
N GLU A 738 -10.87 -17.88 27.75
CA GLU A 738 -11.95 -18.77 27.31
C GLU A 738 -11.59 -19.54 26.03
N LEU A 739 -10.79 -18.94 25.14
CA LEU A 739 -10.33 -19.63 23.93
C LEU A 739 -9.36 -20.77 24.25
N HIS A 740 -8.51 -20.61 25.27
CA HIS A 740 -7.59 -21.65 25.71
C HIS A 740 -8.33 -22.79 26.42
N PHE A 741 -9.36 -22.46 27.20
CA PHE A 741 -10.24 -23.47 27.80
C PHE A 741 -11.00 -24.26 26.73
N ASN A 742 -11.59 -23.58 25.74
CA ASN A 742 -12.28 -24.22 24.62
C ASN A 742 -11.33 -25.11 23.79
N LEU A 743 -10.11 -24.64 23.52
CA LEU A 743 -9.11 -25.42 22.81
C LEU A 743 -8.68 -26.66 23.62
N GLY A 744 -8.47 -26.51 24.93
CA GLY A 744 -8.19 -27.61 25.83
C GLY A 744 -9.28 -28.68 25.77
N GLU A 745 -10.55 -28.27 25.87
CA GLU A 745 -11.69 -29.19 25.85
C GLU A 745 -11.79 -29.97 24.54
N LEU A 746 -11.56 -29.30 23.40
CA LEU A 746 -11.54 -29.96 22.10
C LEU A 746 -10.39 -30.96 21.97
N LEU A 747 -9.22 -30.67 22.56
CA LEU A 747 -8.07 -31.58 22.58
C LEU A 747 -8.30 -32.78 23.52
N GLU A 748 -8.99 -32.59 24.64
CA GLU A 748 -9.46 -33.68 25.50
C GLU A 748 -10.42 -34.62 24.75
N CYS A 749 -11.35 -34.06 23.97
CA CYS A 749 -12.25 -34.85 23.12
C CYS A 749 -11.50 -35.69 22.08
N GLN A 750 -10.29 -35.28 21.70
CA GLN A 750 -9.37 -36.03 20.84
C GLN A 750 -8.42 -36.98 21.61
N ALA A 751 -8.56 -37.08 22.94
CA ALA A 751 -7.64 -37.76 23.84
C ALA A 751 -6.18 -37.28 23.74
N ASN A 752 -5.95 -36.03 23.31
CA ASN A 752 -4.63 -35.40 23.26
C ASN A 752 -4.39 -34.60 24.54
N PHE A 753 -4.21 -35.31 25.65
CA PHE A 753 -4.13 -34.72 26.98
C PHE A 753 -2.89 -33.86 27.22
N GLU A 754 -1.76 -34.15 26.54
CA GLU A 754 -0.55 -33.32 26.63
C GLU A 754 -0.78 -31.93 26.02
N ALA A 755 -1.41 -31.87 24.84
CA ALA A 755 -1.75 -30.59 24.23
C ALA A 755 -2.87 -29.86 25.01
N ALA A 756 -3.83 -30.61 25.54
CA ALA A 756 -4.89 -30.05 26.39
C ALA A 756 -4.29 -29.41 27.65
N GLU A 757 -3.36 -30.07 28.34
CA GLU A 757 -2.63 -29.54 29.48
C GLU A 757 -1.96 -28.20 29.13
N ALA A 758 -1.25 -28.13 27.99
CA ALA A 758 -0.58 -26.89 27.57
C ALA A 758 -1.59 -25.73 27.39
N SER A 759 -2.74 -26.00 26.76
CA SER A 759 -3.81 -25.01 26.60
C SER A 759 -4.42 -24.59 27.95
N TYR A 760 -4.75 -25.54 28.83
CA TYR A 760 -5.32 -25.21 30.14
C TYR A 760 -4.36 -24.46 31.05
N ARG A 761 -3.06 -24.79 31.04
CA ARG A 761 -2.05 -24.02 31.80
C ARG A 761 -2.02 -22.56 31.38
N GLU A 762 -2.14 -22.29 30.08
CA GLU A 762 -2.21 -20.91 29.58
C GLU A 762 -3.53 -20.22 29.95
N GLY A 763 -4.66 -20.93 29.85
CA GLY A 763 -5.97 -20.44 30.31
C GLY A 763 -5.97 -20.06 31.79
N VAL A 764 -5.44 -20.93 32.66
CA VAL A 764 -5.28 -20.69 34.10
C VAL A 764 -4.28 -19.56 34.38
N ARG A 765 -3.20 -19.45 33.61
CA ARG A 765 -2.24 -18.33 33.74
C ARG A 765 -2.92 -16.97 33.47
N LEU A 766 -3.84 -16.92 32.50
CA LEU A 766 -4.59 -15.72 32.15
C LEU A 766 -5.76 -15.45 33.11
N ALA A 767 -6.40 -16.49 33.64
CA ALA A 767 -7.51 -16.43 34.58
C ALA A 767 -7.26 -17.28 35.85
N PRO A 768 -6.37 -16.84 36.77
CA PRO A 768 -5.90 -17.66 37.89
C PRO A 768 -6.94 -17.88 39.00
N ASN A 769 -8.09 -17.21 38.94
CA ASN A 769 -9.16 -17.30 39.94
C ASN A 769 -10.36 -18.15 39.46
N LEU A 770 -10.23 -18.88 38.35
CA LEU A 770 -11.30 -19.70 37.79
C LEU A 770 -11.18 -21.15 38.25
N ALA A 771 -12.08 -21.60 39.14
CA ALA A 771 -12.07 -22.96 39.69
C ALA A 771 -12.20 -24.05 38.61
N ASP A 772 -13.08 -23.85 37.62
CA ASP A 772 -13.28 -24.78 36.50
C ASP A 772 -12.02 -24.99 35.66
N GLY A 773 -11.17 -23.96 35.58
CA GLY A 773 -9.90 -24.03 34.86
C GLY A 773 -8.92 -25.00 35.51
N TYR A 774 -8.81 -24.98 36.84
CA TYR A 774 -7.99 -25.94 37.58
C TYR A 774 -8.60 -27.35 37.58
N THR A 775 -9.93 -27.46 37.59
CA THR A 775 -10.62 -28.75 37.47
C THR A 775 -10.30 -29.42 36.14
N SER A 776 -10.36 -28.66 35.03
CA SER A 776 -10.05 -29.18 33.69
C SER A 776 -8.56 -29.52 33.54
N LEU A 777 -7.66 -28.65 34.02
CA LEU A 777 -6.22 -28.94 34.03
C LEU A 777 -5.90 -30.21 34.85
N GLY A 778 -6.51 -30.35 36.03
CA GLY A 778 -6.33 -31.53 36.88
C GLY A 778 -6.79 -32.82 36.18
N PHE A 779 -7.87 -32.75 35.42
CA PHE A 779 -8.35 -33.89 34.63
C PHE A 779 -7.35 -34.29 33.53
N ALA A 780 -6.88 -33.34 32.72
CA ALA A 780 -5.86 -33.60 31.70
C ALA A 780 -4.56 -34.19 32.29
N LEU A 781 -4.15 -33.76 33.49
CA LEU A 781 -2.98 -34.30 34.21
C LEU A 781 -3.23 -35.72 34.73
N GLN A 782 -4.42 -35.98 35.27
CA GLN A 782 -4.84 -37.31 35.73
C GLN A 782 -4.80 -38.31 34.57
N GLU A 783 -5.26 -37.93 33.39
CA GLU A 783 -5.27 -38.78 32.20
C GLU A 783 -3.86 -39.13 31.68
N GLN A 784 -2.86 -38.33 32.03
CA GLN A 784 -1.45 -38.60 31.76
C GLN A 784 -0.76 -39.40 32.87
N GLY A 785 -1.46 -39.75 33.95
CA GLY A 785 -0.89 -40.43 35.11
C GLY A 785 -0.10 -39.51 36.06
N LYS A 786 -0.18 -38.19 35.89
CA LYS A 786 0.48 -37.19 36.75
C LYS A 786 -0.36 -36.91 38.01
N PHE A 787 -0.62 -37.95 38.80
CA PHE A 787 -1.61 -37.91 39.88
C PHE A 787 -1.32 -36.87 40.98
N GLY A 788 -0.05 -36.62 41.31
CA GLY A 788 0.32 -35.60 42.30
C GLY A 788 -0.08 -34.20 41.86
N GLU A 789 0.30 -33.81 40.64
CA GLU A 789 -0.07 -32.51 40.07
C GLU A 789 -1.60 -32.38 39.89
N ALA A 790 -2.28 -33.47 39.49
CA ALA A 790 -3.73 -33.48 39.39
C ALA A 790 -4.41 -33.17 40.73
N LEU A 791 -3.96 -33.80 41.82
CA LEU A 791 -4.46 -33.55 43.17
C LEU A 791 -4.19 -32.11 43.62
N ASP A 792 -3.03 -31.54 43.28
CA ASP A 792 -2.71 -30.14 43.56
C ASP A 792 -3.68 -29.20 42.82
N CYS A 793 -3.97 -29.47 41.55
CA CYS A 793 -4.95 -28.72 40.77
C CYS A 793 -6.36 -28.80 41.38
N TYR A 794 -6.84 -29.99 41.75
CA TYR A 794 -8.13 -30.12 42.42
C TYR A 794 -8.16 -29.41 43.77
N ALA A 795 -7.06 -29.45 44.54
CA ALA A 795 -6.97 -28.71 45.79
C ALA A 795 -7.04 -27.18 45.56
N GLN A 796 -6.44 -26.67 44.49
CA GLN A 796 -6.57 -25.26 44.10
C GLN A 796 -7.99 -24.91 43.65
N ALA A 797 -8.63 -25.75 42.84
CA ALA A 797 -10.04 -25.58 42.45
C ALA A 797 -10.95 -25.47 43.68
N LEU A 798 -10.77 -26.36 44.65
CA LEU A 798 -11.55 -26.39 45.90
C LEU A 798 -11.21 -25.26 46.89
N GLN A 799 -10.03 -24.63 46.77
CA GLN A 799 -9.73 -23.40 47.50
C GLN A 799 -10.48 -22.20 46.93
N LEU A 800 -10.68 -22.16 45.61
CA LEU A 800 -11.42 -21.11 44.92
C LEU A 800 -12.93 -21.30 45.06
N ASP A 801 -13.40 -22.53 44.91
CA ASP A 801 -14.80 -22.92 45.07
C ASP A 801 -14.90 -24.23 45.87
N PRO A 802 -15.15 -24.16 47.19
CA PRO A 802 -15.35 -25.33 48.04
C PRO A 802 -16.57 -26.19 47.70
N GLU A 803 -17.50 -25.71 46.86
CA GLU A 803 -18.69 -26.46 46.44
C GLU A 803 -18.56 -27.04 45.02
N ALA A 804 -17.37 -26.95 44.40
CA ALA A 804 -17.11 -27.47 43.06
C ALA A 804 -17.17 -29.01 43.03
N ALA A 805 -18.38 -29.54 42.83
CA ALA A 805 -18.68 -30.97 42.87
C ALA A 805 -17.84 -31.81 41.89
N GLN A 806 -17.54 -31.26 40.70
CA GLN A 806 -16.71 -31.96 39.70
C GLN A 806 -15.26 -32.10 40.16
N ALA A 807 -14.70 -31.09 40.83
CA ALA A 807 -13.35 -31.14 41.39
C ALA A 807 -13.27 -32.18 42.52
N HIS A 808 -14.25 -32.18 43.43
CA HIS A 808 -14.37 -33.20 44.48
C HIS A 808 -14.46 -34.62 43.90
N PHE A 809 -15.33 -34.82 42.90
CA PHE A 809 -15.49 -36.12 42.27
C PHE A 809 -14.21 -36.59 41.56
N ASN A 810 -13.58 -35.74 40.76
CA ASN A 810 -12.35 -36.10 40.07
C ASN A 810 -11.24 -36.43 41.07
N ARG A 811 -11.08 -35.60 42.12
CA ARG A 811 -10.15 -35.86 43.23
C ARG A 811 -10.43 -37.20 43.91
N ALA A 812 -11.70 -37.53 44.15
CA ALA A 812 -12.10 -38.82 44.72
C ALA A 812 -11.62 -40.00 43.85
N THR A 813 -11.80 -39.92 42.52
CA THR A 813 -11.37 -41.00 41.63
C THR A 813 -9.86 -41.22 41.68
N VAL A 814 -9.05 -40.17 41.79
CA VAL A 814 -7.59 -40.28 41.95
C VAL A 814 -7.23 -40.88 43.30
N LEU A 815 -7.83 -40.41 44.40
CA LEU A 815 -7.57 -40.94 45.74
C LEU A 815 -7.93 -42.43 45.84
N LEU A 816 -9.08 -42.84 45.29
CA LEU A 816 -9.49 -44.24 45.23
C LEU A 816 -8.52 -45.07 44.37
N LEU A 817 -8.05 -44.52 43.24
CA LEU A 817 -7.09 -45.20 42.36
C LEU A 817 -5.73 -45.43 43.05
N LEU A 818 -5.32 -44.51 43.92
CA LEU A 818 -4.13 -44.60 44.76
C LEU A 818 -4.32 -45.42 46.04
N ALA A 819 -5.49 -46.03 46.22
CA ALA A 819 -5.90 -46.78 47.43
C ALA A 819 -6.00 -45.94 48.72
N GLU A 820 -6.10 -44.60 48.62
CA GLU A 820 -6.39 -43.70 49.74
C GLU A 820 -7.90 -43.68 50.02
N PHE A 821 -8.44 -44.84 50.41
CA PHE A 821 -9.89 -45.08 50.42
C PHE A 821 -10.66 -44.21 51.42
N LYS A 822 -10.10 -43.87 52.57
CA LYS A 822 -10.83 -43.11 53.59
C LYS A 822 -11.23 -41.73 53.06
N GLU A 823 -10.24 -40.97 52.58
CA GLU A 823 -10.45 -39.66 51.97
C GLU A 823 -11.17 -39.80 50.62
N GLY A 824 -10.80 -40.81 49.82
CA GLY A 824 -11.41 -41.07 48.52
C GLY A 824 -12.92 -41.29 48.60
N TRP A 825 -13.42 -42.10 49.53
CA TRP A 825 -14.87 -42.32 49.70
C TRP A 825 -15.61 -41.08 50.21
N ALA A 826 -14.98 -40.28 51.07
CA ALA A 826 -15.57 -39.03 51.55
C ALA A 826 -15.76 -38.03 50.41
N GLU A 827 -14.74 -37.85 49.57
CA GLU A 827 -14.80 -37.00 48.38
C GLU A 827 -15.80 -37.56 47.34
N PHE A 828 -15.91 -38.89 47.22
CA PHE A 828 -16.79 -39.55 46.26
C PHE A 828 -18.28 -39.29 46.51
N GLU A 829 -18.69 -38.85 47.70
CA GLU A 829 -20.07 -38.47 48.00
C GLU A 829 -20.54 -37.20 47.29
N TRP A 830 -19.62 -36.34 46.86
CA TRP A 830 -19.93 -35.14 46.07
C TRP A 830 -20.49 -35.46 44.69
N ARG A 831 -20.32 -36.71 44.22
CA ARG A 831 -20.94 -37.17 42.96
C ARG A 831 -22.44 -36.88 42.92
N ARG A 832 -23.13 -36.87 44.07
CA ARG A 832 -24.58 -36.65 44.17
C ARG A 832 -25.02 -35.27 43.70
N GLU A 833 -24.12 -34.30 43.73
CA GLU A 833 -24.36 -32.94 43.24
C GLU A 833 -24.10 -32.81 41.73
N LEU A 834 -23.50 -33.83 41.10
CA LEU A 834 -23.28 -33.83 39.65
C LEU A 834 -24.59 -34.13 38.89
N PRO A 835 -24.84 -33.46 37.75
CA PRO A 835 -26.07 -33.65 36.96
C PRO A 835 -26.37 -35.10 36.59
N LEU A 836 -25.33 -35.89 36.25
CA LEU A 836 -25.49 -37.30 35.87
C LEU A 836 -26.05 -38.15 37.01
N TYR A 837 -25.66 -37.86 38.25
CA TYR A 837 -26.02 -38.66 39.42
C TYR A 837 -27.24 -38.10 40.15
N SER A 838 -27.43 -36.78 40.17
CA SER A 838 -28.61 -36.13 40.76
C SER A 838 -29.91 -36.54 40.06
N ALA A 839 -29.84 -36.92 38.77
CA ALA A 839 -30.95 -37.53 38.04
C ALA A 839 -31.45 -38.85 38.66
N PHE A 840 -30.59 -39.59 39.36
CA PHE A 840 -30.99 -40.79 40.11
C PHE A 840 -31.48 -40.45 41.52
N ALA A 841 -31.30 -39.23 42.03
CA ALA A 841 -31.63 -38.90 43.41
C ALA A 841 -33.15 -38.96 43.66
N ARG A 842 -33.57 -39.89 44.53
CA ARG A 842 -34.94 -39.96 45.05
C ARG A 842 -34.97 -39.39 46.45
N HIS A 843 -35.98 -38.57 46.73
CA HIS A 843 -36.21 -38.01 48.05
C HIS A 843 -37.12 -38.96 48.83
N PHE A 844 -36.63 -39.43 49.98
CA PHE A 844 -37.37 -40.27 50.91
C PHE A 844 -37.55 -39.55 52.24
N SER A 845 -38.65 -39.85 52.95
CA SER A 845 -38.87 -39.32 54.30
C SER A 845 -38.12 -40.12 55.38
N GLN A 846 -37.75 -41.36 55.05
CA GLN A 846 -36.91 -42.22 55.88
C GLN A 846 -35.47 -41.69 55.91
N PRO A 847 -34.73 -41.87 57.02
CA PRO A 847 -33.34 -41.44 57.12
C PRO A 847 -32.41 -42.24 56.20
N ARG A 848 -31.32 -41.59 55.79
CA ARG A 848 -30.17 -42.27 55.19
C ARG A 848 -29.44 -43.06 56.28
N TRP A 849 -29.06 -44.30 55.97
CA TRP A 849 -28.23 -45.10 56.85
C TRP A 849 -26.78 -44.62 56.80
N ASP A 850 -26.17 -44.44 57.96
CA ASP A 850 -24.85 -43.83 58.17
C ASP A 850 -23.75 -44.82 58.54
N GLY A 851 -24.07 -46.12 58.61
CA GLY A 851 -23.13 -47.18 58.95
C GLY A 851 -23.34 -47.80 60.34
N ASP A 852 -24.27 -47.28 61.16
CA ASP A 852 -24.60 -47.90 62.44
C ASP A 852 -25.35 -49.23 62.24
N TYR A 853 -24.62 -50.34 62.38
CA TYR A 853 -25.17 -51.69 62.29
C TYR A 853 -26.14 -52.05 63.42
N GLN A 854 -26.04 -51.44 64.60
CA GLN A 854 -26.97 -51.71 65.70
C GLN A 854 -28.34 -51.09 65.43
N ALA A 855 -28.36 -49.88 64.86
CA ALA A 855 -29.58 -49.23 64.42
C ALA A 855 -30.31 -50.00 63.30
N LEU A 856 -29.58 -50.82 62.53
CA LEU A 856 -30.11 -51.58 61.40
C LEU A 856 -30.75 -52.93 61.79
N LYS A 857 -30.47 -53.45 62.99
CA LYS A 857 -30.91 -54.79 63.39
C LYS A 857 -32.44 -54.88 63.50
N GLY A 858 -33.05 -55.78 62.74
CA GLY A 858 -34.50 -55.97 62.65
C GLY A 858 -35.23 -54.91 61.82
N LYS A 859 -34.49 -54.03 61.13
CA LYS A 859 -35.01 -52.96 60.27
C LYS A 859 -34.93 -53.32 58.80
N THR A 860 -35.75 -52.67 57.98
CA THR A 860 -35.73 -52.84 56.53
C THR A 860 -34.89 -51.72 55.90
N LEU A 861 -33.81 -52.09 55.20
CA LEU A 861 -32.94 -51.18 54.47
C LEU A 861 -33.26 -51.24 52.98
N PHE A 862 -33.58 -50.09 52.40
CA PHE A 862 -33.71 -49.93 50.96
C PHE A 862 -32.39 -49.43 50.35
N ILE A 863 -31.78 -50.25 49.50
CA ILE A 863 -30.58 -49.90 48.75
C ILE A 863 -31.01 -49.45 47.36
N GLN A 864 -30.81 -48.16 47.09
CA GLN A 864 -31.19 -47.54 45.83
C GLN A 864 -30.13 -47.81 44.75
N ALA A 865 -30.57 -48.13 43.53
CA ALA A 865 -29.67 -48.30 42.40
C ALA A 865 -29.05 -46.96 42.00
N GLU A 866 -27.75 -46.98 41.74
CA GLU A 866 -26.98 -45.83 41.25
C GLU A 866 -25.90 -46.36 40.28
N GLY A 867 -25.63 -45.62 39.20
CA GLY A 867 -24.60 -45.99 38.23
C GLY A 867 -25.03 -47.03 37.18
N GLY A 868 -24.04 -47.70 36.59
CA GLY A 868 -24.23 -48.65 35.49
C GLY A 868 -24.43 -50.11 35.95
N PHE A 869 -24.55 -51.02 34.98
CA PHE A 869 -24.71 -52.45 35.28
C PHE A 869 -23.53 -53.05 36.06
N GLY A 870 -22.30 -52.63 35.74
CA GLY A 870 -21.09 -53.10 36.43
C GLY A 870 -21.06 -52.69 37.90
N ASP A 871 -21.45 -51.44 38.19
CA ASP A 871 -21.58 -50.91 39.54
C ASP A 871 -22.56 -51.73 40.37
N ALA A 872 -23.75 -51.99 39.79
CA ALA A 872 -24.77 -52.78 40.45
C ALA A 872 -24.28 -54.20 40.78
N ILE A 873 -23.63 -54.86 39.82
CA ILE A 873 -23.06 -56.21 40.01
C ILE A 873 -21.94 -56.21 41.05
N GLN A 874 -21.10 -55.18 41.07
CA GLN A 874 -19.97 -55.14 42.01
C GLN A 874 -20.44 -54.90 43.44
N PHE A 875 -21.26 -53.86 43.66
CA PHE A 875 -21.58 -53.37 45.00
C PHE A 875 -22.75 -54.07 45.67
N VAL A 876 -23.57 -54.84 44.92
CA VAL A 876 -24.61 -55.66 45.55
C VAL A 876 -24.06 -56.70 46.55
N ARG A 877 -22.75 -57.01 46.47
CA ARG A 877 -22.06 -57.91 47.42
C ARG A 877 -22.23 -57.52 48.89
N TYR A 878 -22.44 -56.23 49.19
CA TYR A 878 -22.65 -55.77 50.55
C TYR A 878 -24.01 -56.20 51.12
N ALA A 879 -24.98 -56.62 50.28
CA ALA A 879 -26.28 -57.11 50.73
C ALA A 879 -26.17 -58.29 51.70
N ALA A 880 -25.26 -59.24 51.45
CA ALA A 880 -25.05 -60.39 52.32
C ALA A 880 -24.54 -59.98 53.72
N GLN A 881 -23.62 -59.01 53.78
CA GLN A 881 -23.12 -58.47 55.03
C GLN A 881 -24.21 -57.72 55.81
N LEU A 882 -25.04 -56.94 55.13
CA LEU A 882 -26.15 -56.19 55.72
C LEU A 882 -27.25 -57.12 56.26
N GLN A 883 -27.59 -58.17 55.51
CA GLN A 883 -28.52 -59.19 55.96
C GLN A 883 -27.96 -59.98 57.15
N ALA A 884 -26.68 -60.34 57.13
CA ALA A 884 -26.01 -61.01 58.25
C ALA A 884 -25.97 -60.14 59.53
N ALA A 885 -25.96 -58.81 59.38
CA ALA A 885 -26.10 -57.89 60.50
C ALA A 885 -27.54 -57.77 61.05
N GLY A 886 -28.51 -58.45 60.43
CA GLY A 886 -29.89 -58.54 60.88
C GLY A 886 -30.84 -57.57 60.19
N ALA A 887 -30.44 -56.94 59.09
CA ALA A 887 -31.32 -56.11 58.26
C ALA A 887 -32.16 -56.99 57.32
N ARG A 888 -33.39 -56.56 57.03
CA ARG A 888 -34.10 -57.00 55.82
C ARG A 888 -33.67 -56.09 54.67
N VAL A 889 -33.08 -56.63 53.62
CA VAL A 889 -32.45 -55.86 52.53
C VAL A 889 -33.33 -55.88 51.30
N ILE A 890 -33.71 -54.68 50.83
CA ILE A 890 -34.43 -54.47 49.59
C ILE A 890 -33.51 -53.73 48.62
N VAL A 891 -33.28 -54.28 47.43
CA VAL A 891 -32.37 -53.68 46.45
C VAL A 891 -33.15 -53.26 45.21
N GLU A 892 -33.07 -51.98 44.86
CA GLU A 892 -33.54 -51.50 43.56
C GLU A 892 -32.58 -51.95 42.47
N CYS A 893 -33.09 -52.39 41.32
CA CYS A 893 -32.26 -52.83 40.21
C CYS A 893 -32.91 -52.58 38.85
N LEU A 894 -32.07 -52.40 37.82
CA LEU A 894 -32.53 -52.25 36.45
C LEU A 894 -33.13 -53.58 35.95
N PRO A 895 -34.18 -53.55 35.10
CA PRO A 895 -34.86 -54.77 34.61
C PRO A 895 -33.91 -55.83 34.03
N ALA A 896 -32.87 -55.40 33.31
CA ALA A 896 -31.89 -56.31 32.70
C ALA A 896 -30.98 -57.05 33.72
N LEU A 897 -30.97 -56.65 34.98
CA LEU A 897 -30.24 -57.32 36.07
C LEU A 897 -31.15 -58.11 37.00
N GLN A 898 -32.45 -57.86 37.00
CA GLN A 898 -33.39 -58.42 37.97
C GLN A 898 -33.32 -59.95 38.06
N PRO A 899 -33.34 -60.73 36.95
CA PRO A 899 -33.28 -62.19 37.05
C PRO A 899 -31.94 -62.71 37.58
N LEU A 900 -30.86 -61.97 37.35
CA LEU A 900 -29.52 -62.30 37.84
C LEU A 900 -29.38 -61.97 39.34
N LEU A 901 -29.77 -60.77 39.76
CA LEU A 901 -29.65 -60.32 41.16
C LEU A 901 -30.56 -61.11 42.10
N ALA A 902 -31.62 -61.75 41.59
CA ALA A 902 -32.44 -62.68 42.35
C ALA A 902 -31.65 -63.91 42.86
N THR A 903 -30.48 -64.19 42.27
CA THR A 903 -29.56 -65.25 42.73
C THR A 903 -28.59 -64.78 43.81
N CYS A 904 -28.57 -63.48 44.13
CA CYS A 904 -27.66 -62.91 45.11
C CYS A 904 -28.11 -63.24 46.53
N ALA A 905 -27.23 -63.89 47.29
CA ALA A 905 -27.43 -64.05 48.73
C ALA A 905 -27.45 -62.69 49.41
N GLY A 906 -28.28 -62.52 50.44
CA GLY A 906 -28.39 -61.25 51.16
C GLY A 906 -29.53 -60.34 50.72
N ILE A 907 -30.20 -60.61 49.59
CA ILE A 907 -31.32 -59.80 49.10
C ILE A 907 -32.63 -60.49 49.48
N ASP A 908 -33.47 -59.83 50.28
CA ASP A 908 -34.79 -60.34 50.64
C ASP A 908 -35.85 -60.00 49.59
N GLN A 909 -35.68 -58.86 48.90
CA GLN A 909 -36.61 -58.41 47.87
C GLN A 909 -35.91 -57.50 46.85
N LEU A 910 -36.26 -57.66 45.57
CA LEU A 910 -35.88 -56.73 44.50
C LEU A 910 -37.00 -55.74 44.21
N ALA A 911 -36.64 -54.53 43.84
CA ALA A 911 -37.54 -53.50 43.34
C ALA A 911 -37.06 -52.97 41.98
N THR A 912 -37.97 -52.48 41.15
CA THR A 912 -37.65 -51.86 39.86
C THR A 912 -37.85 -50.35 39.93
N PRO A 913 -36.96 -49.54 39.31
CA PRO A 913 -37.18 -48.09 39.20
C PRO A 913 -38.56 -47.76 38.60
N GLY A 914 -39.28 -46.85 39.24
CA GLY A 914 -40.62 -46.41 38.81
C GLY A 914 -41.80 -47.21 39.39
N GLU A 915 -41.55 -48.35 40.02
CA GLU A 915 -42.59 -49.11 40.74
C GLU A 915 -42.81 -48.58 42.16
N ALA A 916 -43.99 -48.86 42.72
CA ALA A 916 -44.29 -48.55 44.11
C ALA A 916 -43.37 -49.36 45.04
N LEU A 917 -42.59 -48.67 45.87
CA LEU A 917 -41.65 -49.33 46.77
C LEU A 917 -42.37 -49.97 47.96
N PRO A 918 -41.95 -51.16 48.42
CA PRO A 918 -42.40 -51.72 49.70
C PRO A 918 -41.97 -50.81 50.87
N PRO A 919 -42.64 -50.87 52.04
CA PRO A 919 -42.23 -50.10 53.21
C PRO A 919 -40.80 -50.44 53.66
N PHE A 920 -40.01 -49.41 53.98
CA PHE A 920 -38.66 -49.53 54.53
C PHE A 920 -38.44 -48.53 55.68
N ASP A 921 -37.44 -48.79 56.52
CA ASP A 921 -37.12 -47.98 57.71
C ASP A 921 -35.98 -46.97 57.45
N ALA A 922 -35.01 -47.33 56.63
CA ALA A 922 -33.86 -46.50 56.25
C ALA A 922 -33.45 -46.78 54.80
N HIS A 923 -32.65 -45.91 54.20
CA HIS A 923 -32.15 -46.11 52.83
C HIS A 923 -30.67 -45.78 52.67
N ALA A 924 -30.03 -46.36 51.64
CA ALA A 924 -28.65 -46.06 51.26
C ALA A 924 -28.50 -46.06 49.73
N LEU A 925 -27.55 -45.30 49.22
CA LEU A 925 -27.15 -45.38 47.81
C LEU A 925 -26.17 -46.54 47.63
N LEU A 926 -26.35 -47.32 46.57
CA LEU A 926 -25.52 -48.51 46.32
C LEU A 926 -24.02 -48.19 46.24
N LEU A 927 -23.65 -47.09 45.57
CA LEU A 927 -22.26 -46.66 45.44
C LEU A 927 -21.67 -46.02 46.71
N SER A 928 -22.50 -45.70 47.71
CA SER A 928 -22.04 -45.20 49.02
C SER A 928 -21.69 -46.32 50.01
N LEU A 929 -22.17 -47.56 49.76
CA LEU A 929 -21.96 -48.67 50.68
C LEU A 929 -20.48 -48.93 51.04
N PRO A 930 -19.51 -48.88 50.12
CA PRO A 930 -18.11 -49.03 50.48
C PRO A 930 -17.62 -47.98 51.48
N GLY A 931 -18.01 -46.72 51.30
CA GLY A 931 -17.66 -45.63 52.22
C GLY A 931 -18.34 -45.78 53.58
N ILE A 932 -19.65 -46.06 53.58
CA ILE A 932 -20.46 -46.24 54.80
C ILE A 932 -19.96 -47.45 55.62
N THR A 933 -19.47 -48.50 54.96
CA THR A 933 -18.95 -49.70 55.62
C THR A 933 -17.43 -49.65 55.87
N GLU A 934 -16.80 -48.50 55.63
CA GLU A 934 -15.36 -48.27 55.79
C GLU A 934 -14.48 -49.31 55.06
N ALA A 935 -14.81 -49.59 53.80
CA ALA A 935 -14.11 -50.55 52.97
C ALA A 935 -12.62 -50.16 52.77
N ARG A 936 -11.74 -51.10 53.13
CA ARG A 936 -10.29 -51.13 52.92
C ARG A 936 -9.94 -52.34 52.07
N ILE A 937 -8.74 -52.40 51.49
CA ILE A 937 -8.30 -53.57 50.71
C ILE A 937 -8.50 -54.87 51.50
N GLU A 938 -8.31 -54.82 52.82
CA GLU A 938 -8.44 -55.96 53.74
C GLU A 938 -9.90 -56.27 54.13
N THR A 939 -10.82 -55.31 54.01
CA THR A 939 -12.21 -55.43 54.50
C THR A 939 -13.26 -55.51 53.39
N ILE A 940 -12.87 -55.32 52.12
CA ILE A 940 -13.76 -55.55 50.98
C ILE A 940 -14.32 -56.99 51.03
N PRO A 941 -15.66 -57.18 50.97
CA PRO A 941 -16.25 -58.52 50.95
C PRO A 941 -15.85 -59.25 49.67
N ARG A 942 -14.88 -60.16 49.72
CA ARG A 942 -14.26 -60.79 48.53
C ARG A 942 -14.76 -62.20 48.20
N ASP A 943 -15.70 -62.72 48.99
CA ASP A 943 -16.20 -64.09 48.82
C ASP A 943 -17.02 -64.20 47.52
N VAL A 944 -16.66 -65.20 46.70
CA VAL A 944 -17.30 -65.52 45.42
C VAL A 944 -17.58 -67.03 45.35
N PRO A 945 -18.66 -67.48 44.67
CA PRO A 945 -19.65 -66.66 43.98
C PRO A 945 -20.70 -66.05 44.91
N TYR A 946 -21.00 -64.76 44.72
CA TYR A 946 -22.20 -64.12 45.28
C TYR A 946 -23.31 -63.92 44.24
N LEU A 947 -23.03 -64.20 42.97
CA LEU A 947 -24.04 -64.33 41.90
C LEU A 947 -23.90 -65.68 41.21
N ARG A 948 -25.02 -66.26 40.78
CA ARG A 948 -25.05 -67.57 40.11
C ARG A 948 -25.79 -67.49 38.80
N ALA A 949 -25.36 -68.30 37.83
CA ALA A 949 -26.13 -68.48 36.61
C ALA A 949 -27.46 -69.19 36.91
N PRO A 950 -28.55 -68.83 36.21
CA PRO A 950 -29.79 -69.61 36.26
C PRO A 950 -29.58 -71.01 35.68
N GLU A 951 -30.48 -71.96 35.96
CA GLU A 951 -30.39 -73.32 35.40
C GLU A 951 -30.67 -73.34 33.88
N THR A 952 -31.52 -72.43 33.40
CA THR A 952 -31.97 -72.33 32.00
C THR A 952 -31.63 -70.97 31.40
N CYS A 953 -31.39 -70.92 30.08
CA CYS A 953 -31.21 -69.68 29.32
C CYS A 953 -32.20 -69.56 28.14
N ARG A 954 -32.31 -68.37 27.56
CA ARG A 954 -33.11 -68.09 26.36
C ARG A 954 -32.27 -68.04 25.07
N LEU A 955 -31.00 -68.42 25.13
CA LEU A 955 -30.15 -68.47 23.94
C LEU A 955 -30.69 -69.48 22.91
N PRO A 956 -30.53 -69.24 21.60
CA PRO A 956 -30.85 -70.22 20.56
C PRO A 956 -30.20 -71.59 20.78
N GLU A 957 -30.90 -72.66 20.43
CA GLU A 957 -30.47 -74.04 20.70
C GLU A 957 -29.08 -74.37 20.11
N HIS A 958 -28.75 -73.86 18.92
CA HIS A 958 -27.44 -74.05 18.30
C HIS A 958 -26.29 -73.41 19.12
N LEU A 959 -26.52 -72.25 19.74
CA LEU A 959 -25.54 -71.62 20.62
C LEU A 959 -25.43 -72.35 21.95
N GLN A 960 -26.54 -72.83 22.49
CA GLN A 960 -26.52 -73.70 23.67
C GLN A 960 -25.71 -74.97 23.41
N GLN A 961 -25.88 -75.60 22.25
CA GLN A 961 -25.11 -76.77 21.83
C GLN A 961 -23.62 -76.45 21.63
N SER A 962 -23.28 -75.30 21.05
CA SER A 962 -21.89 -74.84 20.89
C SER A 962 -21.20 -74.62 22.24
N LEU A 963 -21.87 -73.93 23.18
CA LEU A 963 -21.35 -73.70 24.53
C LEU A 963 -21.29 -74.97 25.40
N ASN A 964 -22.24 -75.91 25.20
CA ASN A 964 -22.30 -77.19 25.90
C ASN A 964 -21.54 -78.34 25.19
N GLY A 965 -20.89 -78.07 24.05
CA GLY A 965 -20.20 -79.07 23.23
C GLY A 965 -19.07 -79.80 23.96
N SER A 966 -18.50 -80.83 23.32
CA SER A 966 -17.40 -81.65 23.87
C SER A 966 -16.32 -80.78 24.54
N LYS A 967 -15.96 -81.08 25.79
CA LYS A 967 -14.87 -80.44 26.58
C LYS A 967 -13.45 -80.66 26.00
N SER A 968 -13.33 -80.98 24.71
CA SER A 968 -12.06 -81.29 24.05
C SER A 968 -11.20 -80.07 23.75
N ALA A 969 -11.76 -78.86 23.82
CA ALA A 969 -11.05 -77.60 23.66
C ALA A 969 -11.49 -76.61 24.76
N PRO A 970 -10.57 -75.81 25.33
CA PRO A 970 -10.92 -74.71 26.22
C PRO A 970 -11.83 -73.68 25.55
N ARG A 971 -12.77 -73.12 26.32
CA ARG A 971 -13.77 -72.15 25.84
C ARG A 971 -13.52 -70.78 26.47
N VAL A 972 -13.22 -69.80 25.64
CA VAL A 972 -12.83 -68.45 26.08
C VAL A 972 -13.86 -67.42 25.61
N GLY A 973 -14.43 -66.69 26.57
CA GLY A 973 -15.29 -65.54 26.28
C GLY A 973 -14.47 -64.28 26.06
N ILE A 974 -14.83 -63.46 25.07
CA ILE A 974 -14.17 -62.18 24.82
C ILE A 974 -15.15 -61.00 24.80
N VAL A 975 -14.70 -59.85 25.33
CA VAL A 975 -15.37 -58.55 25.24
C VAL A 975 -14.33 -57.46 25.06
N TRP A 976 -14.31 -56.80 23.90
CA TRP A 976 -13.25 -55.84 23.56
C TRP A 976 -13.71 -54.38 23.67
N SER A 977 -15.00 -54.15 23.89
CA SER A 977 -15.59 -52.81 24.00
C SER A 977 -16.66 -52.75 25.09
N ALA A 978 -16.82 -51.59 25.71
CA ALA A 978 -18.05 -51.22 26.41
C ALA A 978 -19.12 -50.73 25.41
N LYS A 979 -20.37 -50.62 25.86
CA LYS A 979 -21.46 -49.98 25.09
C LYS A 979 -21.20 -48.47 25.04
N GLN A 980 -21.30 -47.86 23.86
CA GLN A 980 -21.01 -46.44 23.65
C GLN A 980 -21.92 -45.54 24.50
N LEU A 981 -21.28 -44.72 25.33
CA LEU A 981 -21.82 -43.52 25.94
C LEU A 981 -20.77 -42.44 25.64
N PHE A 982 -21.20 -41.29 25.13
CA PHE A 982 -20.35 -40.29 24.47
C PHE A 982 -19.09 -39.87 25.28
N TYR A 983 -18.03 -39.49 24.55
CA TYR A 983 -16.77 -38.85 24.99
C TYR A 983 -15.73 -39.66 25.81
N SER A 984 -15.98 -40.91 26.23
CA SER A 984 -14.98 -41.72 26.98
C SER A 984 -14.61 -43.07 26.33
N ASP A 985 -14.96 -43.26 25.06
CA ASP A 985 -14.85 -44.53 24.33
C ASP A 985 -13.40 -45.08 24.30
N HIS A 986 -12.40 -44.20 24.25
CA HIS A 986 -10.99 -44.58 24.13
C HIS A 986 -10.44 -45.40 25.31
N LYS A 987 -11.04 -45.31 26.51
CA LYS A 987 -10.55 -46.03 27.70
C LYS A 987 -11.03 -47.45 27.83
N ARG A 988 -12.24 -47.74 27.34
CA ARG A 988 -12.92 -49.03 27.50
C ARG A 988 -13.16 -49.70 26.15
N TYR A 989 -12.21 -49.48 25.24
CA TYR A 989 -12.19 -50.05 23.91
C TYR A 989 -10.78 -50.48 23.53
N CYS A 990 -10.61 -51.77 23.31
CA CYS A 990 -9.48 -52.34 22.61
C CYS A 990 -9.98 -52.76 21.22
N PRO A 991 -9.50 -52.17 20.12
CA PRO A 991 -9.90 -52.59 18.77
C PRO A 991 -9.80 -54.10 18.58
N LEU A 992 -10.85 -54.71 18.02
CA LEU A 992 -10.92 -56.16 17.88
C LEU A 992 -9.81 -56.72 16.99
N GLU A 993 -9.24 -55.92 16.08
CA GLU A 993 -8.07 -56.29 15.27
C GLU A 993 -6.85 -56.72 16.12
N HIS A 994 -6.65 -56.14 17.31
CA HIS A 994 -5.55 -56.53 18.19
C HIS A 994 -5.74 -57.94 18.78
N PHE A 995 -6.95 -58.51 18.73
CA PHE A 995 -7.22 -59.87 19.20
C PHE A 995 -6.81 -60.93 18.18
N ALA A 996 -6.39 -60.57 16.96
CA ALA A 996 -5.97 -61.52 15.93
C ALA A 996 -4.97 -62.60 16.42
N PRO A 997 -3.94 -62.28 17.24
CA PRO A 997 -3.02 -63.29 17.78
C PRO A 997 -3.69 -64.27 18.77
N LEU A 998 -4.74 -63.84 19.47
CA LEU A 998 -5.49 -64.71 20.39
C LEU A 998 -6.40 -65.67 19.63
N VAL A 999 -7.12 -65.17 18.63
CA VAL A 999 -8.07 -66.01 17.87
C VAL A 999 -7.38 -66.91 16.86
N ALA A 1000 -6.04 -66.86 16.76
CA ALA A 1000 -5.22 -67.77 15.96
C ALA A 1000 -5.04 -69.16 16.60
N PHE A 1001 -5.21 -69.31 17.92
CA PHE A 1001 -5.14 -70.62 18.59
C PHE A 1001 -6.27 -71.56 18.09
N GLU A 1002 -5.91 -72.58 17.31
CA GLU A 1002 -6.89 -73.53 16.74
C GLU A 1002 -7.48 -74.51 17.77
N ASN A 1003 -6.80 -74.67 18.90
CA ASN A 1003 -7.22 -75.54 20.00
C ASN A 1003 -8.12 -74.85 21.03
N ILE A 1004 -8.48 -73.58 20.83
CA ILE A 1004 -9.34 -72.80 21.73
C ILE A 1004 -10.60 -72.36 20.98
N ALA A 1005 -11.77 -72.53 21.61
CA ALA A 1005 -13.04 -72.03 21.09
C ALA A 1005 -13.34 -70.63 21.67
N PHE A 1006 -13.46 -69.63 20.79
CA PHE A 1006 -13.72 -68.24 21.19
C PHE A 1006 -15.20 -67.85 21.03
N PHE A 1007 -15.74 -67.20 22.06
CA PHE A 1007 -17.13 -66.74 22.11
C PHE A 1007 -17.17 -65.25 22.43
N SER A 1008 -17.83 -64.44 21.60
CA SER A 1008 -18.09 -63.04 21.95
C SER A 1008 -19.23 -62.96 22.95
N LEU A 1009 -19.00 -62.27 24.07
CA LEU A 1009 -20.03 -61.90 25.04
C LEU A 1009 -20.50 -60.44 24.87
N TYR A 1010 -19.99 -59.73 23.85
CA TYR A 1010 -20.32 -58.32 23.63
C TYR A 1010 -21.74 -58.14 23.09
N LYS A 1011 -22.47 -57.17 23.66
CA LYS A 1011 -23.80 -56.76 23.20
C LYS A 1011 -23.81 -55.25 22.94
N GLY A 1012 -23.78 -54.85 21.67
CA GLY A 1012 -23.76 -53.44 21.25
C GLY A 1012 -23.48 -53.27 19.76
N GLU A 1013 -23.35 -52.02 19.31
CA GLU A 1013 -23.23 -51.66 17.89
C GLU A 1013 -21.94 -52.17 17.25
N ARG A 1014 -20.85 -52.30 18.03
CA ARG A 1014 -19.57 -52.86 17.56
C ARG A 1014 -19.59 -54.36 17.30
N ALA A 1015 -20.69 -55.08 17.54
CA ALA A 1015 -20.78 -56.49 17.20
C ALA A 1015 -20.54 -56.74 15.70
N ALA A 1016 -20.77 -55.73 14.85
CA ALA A 1016 -20.42 -55.76 13.43
C ALA A 1016 -18.92 -56.03 13.16
N GLU A 1017 -18.01 -55.68 14.07
CA GLU A 1017 -16.56 -55.95 13.95
C GLU A 1017 -16.24 -57.45 13.91
N LEU A 1018 -17.13 -58.30 14.47
CA LEU A 1018 -16.98 -59.77 14.45
C LEU A 1018 -17.00 -60.33 13.02
N ALA A 1019 -17.59 -59.62 12.05
CA ALA A 1019 -17.66 -60.06 10.67
C ALA A 1019 -16.26 -60.32 10.06
N ALA A 1020 -15.22 -59.62 10.54
CA ALA A 1020 -13.83 -59.82 10.11
C ALA A 1020 -13.26 -61.20 10.49
N TYR A 1021 -13.88 -61.91 11.44
CA TYR A 1021 -13.37 -63.16 12.00
C TYR A 1021 -14.22 -64.40 11.64
N GLY A 1022 -15.35 -64.22 10.97
CA GLY A 1022 -16.20 -65.31 10.49
C GLY A 1022 -16.55 -66.31 11.60
N GLU A 1023 -16.39 -67.62 11.33
CA GLU A 1023 -16.68 -68.69 12.30
C GLU A 1023 -15.62 -68.86 13.41
N ARG A 1024 -14.52 -68.09 13.40
CA ARG A 1024 -13.46 -68.19 14.44
C ARG A 1024 -13.93 -67.68 15.80
N ILE A 1025 -14.91 -66.78 15.83
CA ILE A 1025 -15.49 -66.23 17.05
C ILE A 1025 -17.01 -66.42 16.96
N THR A 1026 -17.58 -67.19 17.89
CA THR A 1026 -19.04 -67.39 17.93
C THR A 1026 -19.70 -66.21 18.64
N ASP A 1027 -20.62 -65.50 17.98
CA ASP A 1027 -21.37 -64.41 18.60
C ASP A 1027 -22.47 -64.94 19.53
N VAL A 1028 -22.28 -64.79 20.84
CA VAL A 1028 -23.28 -65.15 21.86
C VAL A 1028 -23.96 -63.90 22.41
N GLY A 1029 -23.21 -62.82 22.63
CA GLY A 1029 -23.67 -61.60 23.29
C GLY A 1029 -24.85 -60.93 22.58
N SER A 1030 -24.88 -60.91 21.25
CA SER A 1030 -26.00 -60.34 20.47
C SER A 1030 -27.32 -61.08 20.70
N HIS A 1031 -27.28 -62.33 21.16
CA HIS A 1031 -28.46 -63.17 21.41
C HIS A 1031 -28.89 -63.21 22.88
N CYS A 1032 -28.10 -62.67 23.81
CA CYS A 1032 -28.49 -62.57 25.22
C CYS A 1032 -29.63 -61.56 25.38
N ALA A 1033 -30.75 -61.93 26.02
CA ALA A 1033 -31.81 -60.97 26.30
C ALA A 1033 -31.41 -60.02 27.45
N ASP A 1034 -30.81 -60.57 28.51
CA ASP A 1034 -30.36 -59.84 29.70
C ASP A 1034 -29.08 -60.47 30.32
N PHE A 1035 -28.69 -60.00 31.51
CA PHE A 1035 -27.47 -60.50 32.17
C PHE A 1035 -27.60 -61.91 32.74
N ALA A 1036 -28.80 -62.48 32.87
CA ALA A 1036 -28.95 -63.87 33.28
C ALA A 1036 -28.56 -64.84 32.15
N ASP A 1037 -28.88 -64.51 30.90
CA ASP A 1037 -28.37 -65.26 29.73
C ASP A 1037 -26.85 -65.11 29.60
N THR A 1038 -26.33 -63.91 29.86
CA THR A 1038 -24.88 -63.65 29.85
C THR A 1038 -24.17 -64.46 30.95
N ALA A 1039 -24.73 -64.51 32.16
CA ALA A 1039 -24.21 -65.32 33.27
C ALA A 1039 -24.26 -66.82 32.91
N TRP A 1040 -25.35 -67.29 32.29
CA TRP A 1040 -25.45 -68.68 31.84
C TRP A 1040 -24.35 -69.02 30.82
N ALA A 1041 -24.08 -68.15 29.86
CA ALA A 1041 -23.00 -68.34 28.89
C ALA A 1041 -21.63 -68.38 29.60
N ILE A 1042 -21.35 -67.41 30.48
CA ILE A 1042 -20.13 -67.36 31.29
C ILE A 1042 -19.94 -68.63 32.13
N ASP A 1043 -21.03 -69.23 32.64
CA ASP A 1043 -20.94 -70.47 33.41
C ASP A 1043 -20.34 -71.63 32.61
N LYS A 1044 -20.53 -71.64 31.28
CA LYS A 1044 -19.98 -72.67 30.39
C LYS A 1044 -18.57 -72.37 29.90
N LEU A 1045 -18.03 -71.18 30.15
CA LEU A 1045 -16.69 -70.79 29.74
C LEU A 1045 -15.64 -71.17 30.79
N ASP A 1046 -14.43 -71.44 30.31
CA ASP A 1046 -13.28 -71.77 31.15
C ASP A 1046 -12.50 -70.50 31.55
N LEU A 1047 -12.55 -69.45 30.71
CA LEU A 1047 -11.93 -68.14 30.94
C LEU A 1047 -12.75 -67.03 30.25
N VAL A 1048 -12.79 -65.83 30.84
CA VAL A 1048 -13.31 -64.61 30.19
C VAL A 1048 -12.18 -63.59 30.06
N ILE A 1049 -11.94 -63.07 28.86
CA ILE A 1049 -11.00 -61.97 28.59
C ILE A 1049 -11.80 -60.75 28.20
N THR A 1050 -11.71 -59.66 28.95
CA THR A 1050 -12.58 -58.50 28.75
C THR A 1050 -11.86 -57.19 29.05
N VAL A 1051 -12.22 -56.11 28.35
CA VAL A 1051 -11.93 -54.76 28.86
C VAL A 1051 -12.77 -54.47 30.12
N ASP A 1052 -12.53 -53.35 30.80
CA ASP A 1052 -13.30 -52.91 31.98
C ASP A 1052 -14.79 -52.70 31.64
N THR A 1053 -15.61 -53.75 31.85
CA THR A 1053 -17.06 -53.77 31.54
C THR A 1053 -17.86 -54.50 32.62
N ALA A 1054 -19.20 -54.43 32.54
CA ALA A 1054 -20.09 -55.22 33.38
C ALA A 1054 -19.84 -56.75 33.30
N VAL A 1055 -19.31 -57.25 32.17
CA VAL A 1055 -18.94 -58.67 32.02
C VAL A 1055 -17.74 -59.03 32.90
N ALA A 1056 -16.78 -58.13 33.09
CA ALA A 1056 -15.66 -58.31 34.00
C ALA A 1056 -16.15 -58.51 35.44
N HIS A 1057 -17.04 -57.62 35.87
CA HIS A 1057 -17.67 -57.68 37.19
C HIS A 1057 -18.53 -58.93 37.37
N LEU A 1058 -19.27 -59.36 36.34
CA LEU A 1058 -20.12 -60.55 36.38
C LEU A 1058 -19.29 -61.83 36.52
N ALA A 1059 -18.28 -62.01 35.67
CA ALA A 1059 -17.40 -63.18 35.72
C ALA A 1059 -16.69 -63.27 37.10
N GLY A 1060 -16.18 -62.14 37.59
CA GLY A 1060 -15.61 -62.05 38.92
C GLY A 1060 -16.61 -62.38 40.03
N ALA A 1061 -17.83 -61.85 39.97
CA ALA A 1061 -18.90 -62.10 40.96
C ALA A 1061 -19.36 -63.56 41.00
N MET A 1062 -19.27 -64.26 39.87
CA MET A 1062 -19.54 -65.69 39.73
C MET A 1062 -18.35 -66.59 40.10
N GLY A 1063 -17.21 -66.01 40.49
CA GLY A 1063 -15.99 -66.76 40.81
C GLY A 1063 -15.39 -67.47 39.60
N LYS A 1064 -15.62 -66.96 38.39
CA LYS A 1064 -15.02 -67.49 37.15
C LYS A 1064 -13.66 -66.82 36.90
N PRO A 1065 -12.68 -67.53 36.32
CA PRO A 1065 -11.43 -66.92 35.87
C PRO A 1065 -11.73 -65.77 34.89
N VAL A 1066 -11.18 -64.59 35.16
CA VAL A 1066 -11.38 -63.41 34.31
C VAL A 1066 -10.10 -62.62 34.15
N TRP A 1067 -9.74 -62.32 32.91
CA TRP A 1067 -8.59 -61.49 32.57
C TRP A 1067 -9.08 -60.16 32.05
N ILE A 1068 -8.58 -59.08 32.64
CA ILE A 1068 -9.10 -57.74 32.42
C ILE A 1068 -8.04 -56.88 31.73
N LEU A 1069 -8.39 -56.39 30.55
CA LEU A 1069 -7.56 -55.50 29.73
C LEU A 1069 -7.85 -54.06 30.13
N LEU A 1070 -6.82 -53.36 30.59
CA LEU A 1070 -6.94 -52.04 31.19
C LEU A 1070 -6.14 -51.00 30.40
N PRO A 1071 -6.67 -49.77 30.27
CA PRO A 1071 -5.93 -48.66 29.70
C PRO A 1071 -4.78 -48.26 30.63
N HIS A 1072 -3.93 -47.35 30.15
CA HIS A 1072 -2.76 -46.87 30.91
C HIS A 1072 -3.15 -46.26 32.26
N VAL A 1073 -4.15 -45.37 32.25
CA VAL A 1073 -4.82 -44.86 33.47
C VAL A 1073 -6.15 -45.58 33.62
N PRO A 1074 -6.23 -46.64 34.46
CA PRO A 1074 -7.42 -47.46 34.63
C PRO A 1074 -8.48 -46.77 35.48
N ASP A 1075 -9.69 -47.33 35.51
CA ASP A 1075 -10.66 -47.01 36.53
C ASP A 1075 -10.12 -47.35 37.93
N TRP A 1076 -10.49 -46.54 38.92
CA TRP A 1076 -9.99 -46.62 40.30
C TRP A 1076 -10.20 -47.99 40.96
N ARG A 1077 -11.19 -48.77 40.50
CA ARG A 1077 -11.45 -50.13 41.00
C ARG A 1077 -10.28 -51.08 40.82
N TRP A 1078 -9.42 -50.82 39.83
CA TRP A 1078 -8.36 -51.71 39.44
C TRP A 1078 -6.98 -51.33 40.01
N LEU A 1079 -6.83 -50.16 40.63
CA LEU A 1079 -5.54 -49.64 41.15
C LEU A 1079 -4.45 -49.55 40.05
N LEU A 1080 -3.21 -49.14 40.39
CA LEU A 1080 -2.14 -48.89 39.41
C LEU A 1080 -1.16 -50.05 39.20
N GLU A 1081 -0.56 -50.59 40.25
CA GLU A 1081 0.65 -51.44 40.11
C GLU A 1081 0.38 -52.95 40.21
N ARG A 1082 -0.85 -53.34 40.52
CA ARG A 1082 -1.17 -54.73 40.86
C ARG A 1082 -1.61 -55.56 39.65
N PRO A 1083 -1.17 -56.83 39.55
CA PRO A 1083 -1.63 -57.78 38.52
C PRO A 1083 -2.93 -58.51 38.91
N ASP A 1084 -3.44 -58.30 40.13
CA ASP A 1084 -4.63 -58.92 40.70
C ASP A 1084 -5.67 -57.85 41.12
N SER A 1085 -6.90 -58.28 41.43
CA SER A 1085 -7.97 -57.38 41.89
C SER A 1085 -8.26 -57.53 43.39
N PRO A 1086 -8.37 -56.43 44.16
CA PRO A 1086 -8.86 -56.50 45.54
C PRO A 1086 -10.34 -56.90 45.62
N TRP A 1087 -11.11 -56.75 44.52
CA TRP A 1087 -12.54 -57.04 44.48
C TRP A 1087 -12.84 -58.48 44.06
N TYR A 1088 -12.01 -59.07 43.19
CA TYR A 1088 -12.26 -60.37 42.57
C TYR A 1088 -11.02 -61.26 42.65
N PRO A 1089 -11.02 -62.29 43.52
CA PRO A 1089 -9.88 -63.19 43.69
C PRO A 1089 -9.49 -63.97 42.42
N THR A 1090 -10.42 -64.10 41.45
CA THR A 1090 -10.20 -64.82 40.19
C THR A 1090 -9.76 -63.91 39.04
N ALA A 1091 -9.58 -62.60 39.28
CA ALA A 1091 -9.21 -61.64 38.26
C ALA A 1091 -7.70 -61.50 38.10
N ARG A 1092 -7.25 -61.46 36.83
CA ARG A 1092 -5.88 -61.09 36.44
C ARG A 1092 -5.93 -59.82 35.58
N LEU A 1093 -5.05 -58.87 35.82
CA LEU A 1093 -5.07 -57.55 35.20
C LEU A 1093 -3.91 -57.39 34.21
N PHE A 1094 -4.19 -56.82 33.05
CA PHE A 1094 -3.24 -56.53 31.98
C PHE A 1094 -3.36 -55.06 31.59
N ARG A 1095 -2.27 -54.30 31.65
CA ARG A 1095 -2.30 -52.83 31.53
C ARG A 1095 -1.48 -52.37 30.36
N GLN A 1096 -1.97 -51.34 29.69
CA GLN A 1096 -1.18 -50.65 28.69
C GLN A 1096 0.07 -50.01 29.35
N PRO A 1097 1.28 -50.29 28.83
CA PRO A 1097 2.50 -49.63 29.30
C PRO A 1097 2.52 -48.14 28.93
N ALA A 1098 1.83 -47.76 27.86
CA ALA A 1098 1.59 -46.39 27.41
C ALA A 1098 0.19 -46.28 26.79
N PRO A 1099 -0.48 -45.10 26.84
CA PRO A 1099 -1.81 -44.92 26.28
C PRO A 1099 -1.91 -45.43 24.83
N GLY A 1100 -2.87 -46.30 24.55
CA GLY A 1100 -3.13 -46.85 23.22
C GLY A 1100 -2.30 -48.08 22.83
N ASP A 1101 -1.30 -48.50 23.63
CA ASP A 1101 -0.50 -49.70 23.33
C ASP A 1101 -1.24 -51.00 23.70
N TRP A 1102 -2.30 -51.31 22.95
CA TRP A 1102 -3.01 -52.57 23.04
C TRP A 1102 -2.21 -53.75 22.49
N THR A 1103 -1.26 -53.50 21.58
CA THR A 1103 -0.43 -54.56 20.98
C THR A 1103 0.41 -55.28 22.04
N SER A 1104 1.10 -54.53 22.90
CA SER A 1104 1.89 -55.13 24.00
C SER A 1104 1.01 -55.87 25.00
N VAL A 1105 -0.18 -55.33 25.31
CA VAL A 1105 -1.16 -55.99 26.19
C VAL A 1105 -1.58 -57.34 25.61
N LEU A 1106 -2.00 -57.37 24.35
CA LEU A 1106 -2.50 -58.58 23.70
C LEU A 1106 -1.37 -59.61 23.46
N ALA A 1107 -0.13 -59.16 23.25
CA ALA A 1107 1.03 -60.05 23.22
C ALA A 1107 1.27 -60.74 24.56
N GLN A 1108 1.17 -60.00 25.68
CA GLN A 1108 1.28 -60.57 27.02
C GLN A 1108 0.15 -61.56 27.30
N VAL A 1109 -1.09 -61.18 26.97
CA VAL A 1109 -2.28 -62.05 27.10
C VAL A 1109 -2.10 -63.32 26.28
N SER A 1110 -1.59 -63.24 25.04
CA SER A 1110 -1.36 -64.39 24.16
C SER A 1110 -0.34 -65.36 24.76
N GLY A 1111 0.79 -64.85 25.26
CA GLY A 1111 1.81 -65.67 25.91
C GLY A 1111 1.29 -66.33 27.19
N ASP A 1112 0.52 -65.59 28.00
CA ASP A 1112 -0.11 -66.14 29.20
C ASP A 1112 -1.18 -67.19 28.89
N LEU A 1113 -1.95 -66.99 27.81
CA LEU A 1113 -2.98 -67.94 27.35
C LEU A 1113 -2.36 -69.27 26.93
N GLN A 1114 -1.21 -69.24 26.25
CA GLN A 1114 -0.44 -70.43 25.86
C GLN A 1114 0.08 -71.23 27.06
N VAL A 1115 0.36 -70.58 28.19
CA VAL A 1115 0.79 -71.25 29.43
C VAL A 1115 -0.41 -71.77 30.22
N HIS A 1116 -1.57 -71.11 30.11
CA HIS A 1116 -2.76 -71.42 30.89
C HIS A 1116 -3.50 -72.69 30.43
N PHE A 1117 -3.53 -72.96 29.11
CA PHE A 1117 -4.18 -74.12 28.49
C PHE A 1117 -3.15 -74.99 27.75
#